data_AF-A0A0N0AEZ6-F1
#
_entry.id   AF-A0A0N0AEZ6-F1
#
_cell.length_a   1.000
_cell.length_b   1.000
_cell.length_c   1.000
_cell.angle_alpha   90.00
_cell.angle_beta   90.00
_cell.angle_gamma   90.00
#
_symmetry.space_group_name_H-M   'P 1'
#
loop_
_entity.id
_entity.type
_entity.pdbx_description
1 polymer ?
#
loop_
_entity_poly.entity_id
_entity_poly.type
_entity_poly.pdbx_seq_one_letter_code
_entity_poly.pdbx_strand_id
1 'polypeptide(L)'
;MALPAPASAAPRTVYVSPSGTGTDCSSARPCSLTAAQAAVRSLNDTMSDDVVVQLADGVYRLSQPFRLTAEDSGSGGHTVVWQAAPSARPVITGARAVTGWSVADAARNIWKADVPADLDARQLYVDGAVATRARTQVNRADFTASGTGMRFSSGALSYLNNLADQSRIEVEGVNSFTDRYSPVQSINANFITMQQPAWSNNNFGYDTLMRPHRAGPFYLSNAYEFLDAPGEWYLDPRAGALYYIPRAGQNMSTADVELPTLQSLVHVGGTYSEPAHHITFSGITFTGTSWLGPSSNQGYVDQQTGAYLAGDWSRPGFDSCHNGCTQFEAARPHWSQMPAAVQVSAADTITFSDSRFVNLGQTAIGIGNDAGAHASGVGLGAANITVTRSEIARSSAGGILVGGVRADAHHPGDQRMVNRDITISNNRIHDLGADYRGVVSVLTTYVAGSTVARNEVYNMPYSGMSIGYGWGANDAGGSNHYANRGLYNYQPRYTTPTTASDNRLIGNYIHDVMQQMNDGGCIYTLGWNPGAQISRNHCLRTNGYFGVYFDEGSKYYKATNNVFSNTGTWATANYWGGENMGNWTVTDNWSTNGSTNVTNGDRGNVVSGNVTVTNGNWPSGAQDVMASAGPQDTTPPPTTAQQIVGVQSGRCLTVPGTVNGTPTQLQDCTGAAGQTWTYTTGKQLTVQGGKCITGVQSGLCLDANAGGTANGTRIILWSCNGGTNQQWAQR
;
A
#
# COMPACT_ATOMS: atom_id res chain seq x y z
N MET A 1 -3.44 -42.51 36.82
CA MET A 1 -3.44 -41.08 37.17
C MET A 1 -2.59 -40.36 36.14
N ALA A 2 -3.21 -39.57 35.27
CA ALA A 2 -2.47 -38.64 34.43
C ALA A 2 -2.01 -37.48 35.31
N LEU A 3 -0.71 -37.15 35.26
CA LEU A 3 -0.19 -35.96 35.93
C LEU A 3 -0.86 -34.73 35.31
N PRO A 4 -1.32 -33.75 36.11
CA PRO A 4 -1.80 -32.49 35.56
C PRO A 4 -0.65 -31.83 34.80
N ALA A 5 -0.95 -31.30 33.60
CA ALA A 5 0.00 -30.47 32.88
C ALA A 5 0.43 -29.30 33.79
N PRO A 6 1.73 -28.95 33.83
CA PRO A 6 2.17 -27.80 34.60
C PRO A 6 1.42 -26.56 34.12
N ALA A 7 0.91 -25.77 35.07
CA ALA A 7 0.31 -24.48 34.77
C ALA A 7 1.35 -23.61 34.05
N SER A 8 1.02 -23.12 32.86
CA SER A 8 1.85 -22.13 32.16
C SER A 8 2.09 -20.96 33.10
N ALA A 9 3.35 -20.56 33.27
CA ALA A 9 3.65 -19.26 33.86
C ALA A 9 2.93 -18.17 33.05
N ALA A 10 2.54 -17.07 33.68
CA ALA A 10 1.95 -15.96 32.92
C ALA A 10 3.02 -15.36 31.98
N PRO A 11 2.65 -14.95 30.76
CA PRO A 11 3.59 -14.37 29.81
C PRO A 11 4.27 -13.14 30.41
N ARG A 12 5.59 -13.03 30.20
CA ARG A 12 6.37 -11.94 30.78
C ARG A 12 6.06 -10.66 30.02
N THR A 13 5.50 -9.67 30.71
CA THR A 13 5.09 -8.39 30.09
C THR A 13 6.11 -7.28 30.34
N VAL A 14 6.52 -6.61 29.27
CA VAL A 14 7.38 -5.42 29.25
C VAL A 14 6.51 -4.22 28.89
N TYR A 15 6.37 -3.26 29.80
CA TYR A 15 5.46 -2.12 29.64
C TYR A 15 6.19 -0.90 29.07
N VAL A 16 5.64 -0.32 28.01
CA VAL A 16 6.24 0.78 27.25
C VAL A 16 5.27 1.96 27.20
N SER A 17 5.77 3.18 27.31
CA SER A 17 4.98 4.39 27.05
C SER A 17 5.82 5.45 26.33
N PRO A 18 5.18 6.43 25.64
CA PRO A 18 5.92 7.48 24.94
C PRO A 18 6.78 8.35 25.87
N SER A 19 6.35 8.51 27.12
CA SER A 19 7.08 9.24 28.16
C SER A 19 7.86 8.32 29.11
N GLY A 20 7.96 7.03 28.78
CA GLY A 20 8.60 6.02 29.62
C GLY A 20 10.10 6.27 29.74
N THR A 21 10.65 5.99 30.93
CA THR A 21 12.07 6.21 31.23
C THR A 21 12.63 5.07 32.09
N GLY A 22 13.95 4.93 32.13
CA GLY A 22 14.63 3.88 32.90
C GLY A 22 14.49 2.48 32.30
N THR A 23 14.83 1.46 33.09
CA THR A 23 14.93 0.05 32.65
C THR A 23 13.96 -0.89 33.38
N ASP A 24 13.11 -0.38 34.28
CA ASP A 24 12.19 -1.20 35.07
C ASP A 24 11.09 -1.85 34.19
N CYS A 25 10.64 -1.13 33.15
CA CYS A 25 9.64 -1.58 32.16
C CYS A 25 8.40 -2.27 32.78
N SER A 26 7.92 -1.75 33.91
CA SER A 26 6.76 -2.30 34.64
C SER A 26 5.50 -1.46 34.40
N SER A 27 4.33 -1.99 34.74
CA SER A 27 3.07 -1.24 34.58
C SER A 27 3.04 0.08 35.36
N ALA A 28 3.69 0.13 36.53
CA ALA A 28 3.81 1.34 37.34
C ALA A 28 4.92 2.29 36.85
N ARG A 29 5.92 1.75 36.13
CA ARG A 29 7.09 2.48 35.63
C ARG A 29 7.44 1.99 34.22
N PRO A 30 6.64 2.37 33.21
CA PRO A 30 6.88 1.96 31.83
C PRO A 30 8.17 2.60 31.31
N CYS A 31 8.85 1.89 30.43
CA CYS A 31 10.11 2.33 29.83
C CYS A 31 9.92 2.82 28.38
N SER A 32 10.99 3.29 27.75
CA SER A 32 10.98 3.70 26.34
C SER A 32 11.03 2.50 25.39
N LEU A 33 10.74 2.71 24.10
CA LEU A 33 10.79 1.65 23.09
C LEU A 33 12.18 0.98 23.01
N THR A 34 13.26 1.76 23.07
CA THR A 34 14.64 1.25 23.05
C THR A 34 14.99 0.49 24.33
N ALA A 35 14.53 0.96 25.50
CA ALA A 35 14.74 0.24 26.75
C ALA A 35 13.97 -1.09 26.77
N ALA A 36 12.77 -1.12 26.21
CA ALA A 36 11.98 -2.34 26.04
C ALA A 36 12.68 -3.35 25.13
N GLN A 37 13.30 -2.88 24.04
CA GLN A 37 14.11 -3.74 23.17
C GLN A 37 15.29 -4.36 23.93
N ALA A 38 16.04 -3.56 24.68
CA ALA A 38 17.14 -4.08 25.49
C ALA A 38 16.65 -5.09 26.54
N ALA A 39 15.49 -4.84 27.14
CA ALA A 39 14.85 -5.77 28.06
C ALA A 39 14.51 -7.09 27.36
N VAL A 40 13.87 -7.06 26.18
CA VAL A 40 13.58 -8.24 25.36
C VAL A 40 14.84 -9.08 25.12
N ARG A 41 15.94 -8.45 24.67
CA ARG A 41 17.20 -9.16 24.41
C ARG A 41 17.75 -9.88 25.64
N SER A 42 17.59 -9.30 26.83
CA SER A 42 18.00 -9.94 28.08
C SER A 42 17.14 -11.15 28.49
N LEU A 43 15.97 -11.31 27.88
CA LEU A 43 15.01 -12.39 28.16
C LEU A 43 15.07 -13.50 27.14
N ASN A 44 15.45 -13.18 25.89
CA ASN A 44 15.35 -14.08 24.75
C ASN A 44 16.09 -15.40 24.96
N ASP A 45 17.29 -15.42 25.53
CA ASP A 45 18.06 -16.67 25.73
C ASP A 45 17.42 -17.66 26.72
N THR A 46 16.38 -17.23 27.46
CA THR A 46 15.78 -18.00 28.56
C THR A 46 14.25 -18.07 28.48
N MET A 47 13.68 -17.80 27.31
CA MET A 47 12.22 -17.82 27.13
C MET A 47 11.64 -19.20 27.43
N SER A 48 10.68 -19.21 28.35
CA SER A 48 9.81 -20.36 28.66
C SER A 48 8.34 -20.10 28.34
N ASP A 49 8.03 -18.88 27.88
CA ASP A 49 6.72 -18.41 27.39
C ASP A 49 6.97 -17.19 26.49
N ASP A 50 5.92 -16.72 25.80
CA ASP A 50 5.96 -15.51 24.98
C ASP A 50 6.33 -14.28 25.84
N VAL A 51 7.08 -13.35 25.23
CA VAL A 51 7.37 -12.04 25.80
C VAL A 51 6.44 -11.01 25.17
N VAL A 52 5.58 -10.39 25.98
CA VAL A 52 4.65 -9.37 25.52
C VAL A 52 5.22 -7.99 25.80
N VAL A 53 5.52 -7.24 24.75
CA VAL A 53 5.84 -5.82 24.86
C VAL A 53 4.56 -5.01 24.67
N GLN A 54 4.03 -4.47 25.76
CA GLN A 54 2.75 -3.78 25.79
C GLN A 54 2.94 -2.26 25.69
N LEU A 55 2.52 -1.69 24.56
CA LEU A 55 2.60 -0.26 24.28
C LEU A 55 1.35 0.45 24.81
N ALA A 56 1.56 1.36 25.76
CA ALA A 56 0.55 2.31 26.20
C ALA A 56 0.16 3.27 25.07
N ASP A 57 -0.97 3.96 25.25
CA ASP A 57 -1.48 4.93 24.29
C ASP A 57 -0.52 6.11 24.07
N GLY A 58 -0.58 6.71 22.88
CA GLY A 58 0.17 7.91 22.51
C GLY A 58 1.16 7.73 21.37
N VAL A 59 1.96 8.78 21.14
CA VAL A 59 2.79 8.92 19.94
C VAL A 59 4.27 8.71 20.26
N TYR A 60 4.83 7.62 19.75
CA TYR A 60 6.22 7.22 19.82
C TYR A 60 6.97 7.81 18.62
N ARG A 61 7.64 8.94 18.84
CA ARG A 61 8.42 9.63 17.79
C ARG A 61 9.83 9.05 17.70
N LEU A 62 10.16 8.52 16.54
CA LEU A 62 11.46 7.93 16.25
C LEU A 62 12.45 9.01 15.80
N SER A 63 13.64 9.02 16.40
CA SER A 63 14.79 9.80 15.90
C SER A 63 15.60 9.05 14.85
N GLN A 64 15.42 7.73 14.77
CA GLN A 64 16.03 6.81 13.81
C GLN A 64 15.14 5.57 13.67
N PRO A 65 15.23 4.83 12.56
CA PRO A 65 14.44 3.61 12.39
C PRO A 65 14.64 2.61 13.54
N PHE A 66 13.55 2.00 14.00
CA PHE A 66 13.57 0.96 15.01
C PHE A 66 13.96 -0.38 14.39
N ARG A 67 15.16 -0.85 14.69
CA ARG A 67 15.77 -2.03 14.06
C ARG A 67 15.69 -3.23 14.98
N LEU A 68 15.04 -4.30 14.51
CA LEU A 68 14.96 -5.61 15.16
C LEU A 68 15.78 -6.64 14.38
N THR A 69 16.68 -7.35 15.05
CA THR A 69 17.58 -8.36 14.47
C THR A 69 17.31 -9.75 15.07
N ALA A 70 18.16 -10.74 14.78
CA ALA A 70 18.12 -12.05 15.40
C ALA A 70 18.10 -11.99 16.94
N GLU A 71 18.83 -11.04 17.56
CA GLU A 71 18.86 -10.86 19.02
C GLU A 71 17.49 -10.50 19.60
N ASP A 72 16.58 -9.93 18.80
CA ASP A 72 15.26 -9.51 19.22
C ASP A 72 14.19 -10.60 19.02
N SER A 73 14.61 -11.78 18.55
CA SER A 73 13.76 -12.89 18.15
C SER A 73 13.29 -13.73 19.33
N GLY A 74 12.09 -14.29 19.23
CA GLY A 74 11.63 -15.28 20.19
C GLY A 74 12.44 -16.58 20.14
N SER A 75 12.68 -17.23 21.28
CA SER A 75 13.44 -18.49 21.36
C SER A 75 12.61 -19.62 22.00
N GLY A 76 13.08 -20.87 21.93
CA GLY A 76 12.40 -22.00 22.56
C GLY A 76 11.02 -22.36 21.99
N GLY A 77 10.66 -21.83 20.82
CA GLY A 77 9.33 -21.96 20.22
C GLY A 77 8.34 -20.86 20.63
N HIS A 78 8.82 -19.82 21.33
CA HIS A 78 8.03 -18.68 21.78
C HIS A 78 8.22 -17.46 20.88
N THR A 79 7.33 -16.47 21.03
CA THR A 79 7.25 -15.25 20.21
C THR A 79 7.48 -14.01 21.05
N VAL A 80 8.11 -12.99 20.48
CA VAL A 80 8.13 -11.62 21.04
C VAL A 80 7.00 -10.82 20.40
N VAL A 81 6.03 -10.39 21.21
CA VAL A 81 4.79 -9.75 20.76
C VAL A 81 4.78 -8.28 21.15
N TRP A 82 5.02 -7.40 20.18
CA TRP A 82 4.86 -5.95 20.30
C TRP A 82 3.41 -5.57 20.03
N GLN A 83 2.64 -5.29 21.08
CA GLN A 83 1.21 -5.05 20.95
C GLN A 83 0.73 -3.79 21.65
N ALA A 84 -0.35 -3.20 21.13
CA ALA A 84 -1.10 -2.19 21.84
C ALA A 84 -1.65 -2.72 23.16
N ALA A 85 -1.62 -1.90 24.21
CA ALA A 85 -2.39 -2.15 25.42
C ALA A 85 -3.90 -2.19 25.10
N PRO A 86 -4.72 -2.89 25.91
CA PRO A 86 -6.17 -2.88 25.76
C PRO A 86 -6.70 -1.45 25.58
N SER A 87 -7.48 -1.25 24.53
CA SER A 87 -8.07 0.04 24.13
C SER A 87 -7.09 1.15 23.72
N ALA A 88 -5.77 0.96 23.83
CA ALA A 88 -4.77 1.91 23.35
C ALA A 88 -4.69 1.91 21.82
N ARG A 89 -4.19 3.00 21.24
CA ARG A 89 -3.91 3.18 19.81
C ARG A 89 -2.51 3.79 19.65
N PRO A 90 -1.44 3.05 20.01
CA PRO A 90 -0.08 3.56 19.91
C PRO A 90 0.28 3.89 18.46
N VAL A 91 0.95 5.03 18.28
CA VAL A 91 1.41 5.53 16.98
C VAL A 91 2.93 5.56 16.98
N ILE A 92 3.56 4.81 16.08
CA ILE A 92 4.99 4.92 15.76
C ILE A 92 5.13 5.85 14.55
N THR A 93 5.84 6.96 14.73
CA THR A 93 5.99 7.96 13.67
C THR A 93 7.43 8.43 13.50
N GLY A 94 7.82 8.67 12.24
CA GLY A 94 9.08 9.32 11.87
C GLY A 94 8.92 10.82 11.66
N ALA A 95 7.74 11.37 11.96
CA ALA A 95 7.42 12.78 11.84
C ALA A 95 7.52 13.52 13.17
N ARG A 96 7.74 14.84 13.02
CA ARG A 96 7.63 15.81 14.10
C ARG A 96 6.33 16.58 13.95
N ALA A 97 5.68 16.85 15.08
CA ALA A 97 4.60 17.82 15.11
C ALA A 97 5.15 19.23 14.81
N VAL A 98 4.43 19.99 14.01
CA VAL A 98 4.71 21.39 13.70
C VAL A 98 3.65 22.27 14.35
N THR A 99 4.08 23.13 15.26
CA THR A 99 3.23 24.06 16.02
C THR A 99 3.71 25.49 15.84
N GLY A 100 3.06 26.46 16.47
CA GLY A 100 3.48 27.86 16.40
C GLY A 100 3.11 28.57 15.09
N TRP A 101 2.01 28.13 14.47
CA TRP A 101 1.51 28.71 13.22
C TRP A 101 1.09 30.18 13.39
N SER A 102 1.51 31.00 12.43
CA SER A 102 1.14 32.41 12.32
C SER A 102 0.80 32.76 10.88
N VAL A 103 0.00 33.81 10.66
CA VAL A 103 -0.35 34.25 9.32
C VAL A 103 0.87 34.94 8.69
N ALA A 104 1.35 34.42 7.56
CA ALA A 104 2.44 35.00 6.78
C ALA A 104 1.93 35.92 5.67
N ASP A 105 0.82 35.56 5.02
CA ASP A 105 0.12 36.38 4.03
C ASP A 105 -1.40 36.25 4.24
N ALA A 106 -2.02 37.30 4.76
CA ALA A 106 -3.45 37.32 5.05
C ALA A 106 -4.31 37.35 3.78
N ALA A 107 -3.83 37.95 2.68
CA ALA A 107 -4.59 38.06 1.43
C ALA A 107 -4.66 36.71 0.70
N ARG A 108 -3.59 35.90 0.80
CA ARG A 108 -3.51 34.56 0.22
C ARG A 108 -3.86 33.44 1.21
N ASN A 109 -4.17 33.78 2.46
CA ASN A 109 -4.38 32.84 3.56
C ASN A 109 -3.20 31.85 3.73
N ILE A 110 -1.97 32.35 3.60
CA ILE A 110 -0.76 31.55 3.82
C ILE A 110 -0.37 31.66 5.29
N TRP A 111 -0.23 30.51 5.93
CA TRP A 111 0.27 30.37 7.28
C TRP A 111 1.70 29.87 7.26
N LYS A 112 2.49 30.27 8.26
CA LYS A 112 3.89 29.87 8.44
C LYS A 112 4.11 29.34 9.86
N ALA A 113 4.92 28.30 9.97
CA ALA A 113 5.54 27.88 11.21
C ALA A 113 7.06 27.73 11.02
N ASP A 114 7.81 27.97 12.10
CA ASP A 114 9.25 27.76 12.11
C ASP A 114 9.57 26.27 12.33
N VAL A 115 10.53 25.77 11.56
CA VAL A 115 11.05 24.40 11.62
C VAL A 115 12.58 24.48 11.65
N PRO A 116 13.31 23.41 12.02
CA PRO A 116 14.77 23.45 11.96
C PRO A 116 15.25 23.78 10.56
N ALA A 117 16.28 24.62 10.49
CA ALA A 117 17.03 24.79 9.25
C ALA A 117 17.57 23.45 8.75
N ASP A 118 17.75 23.33 7.44
CA ASP A 118 18.23 22.15 6.71
C ASP A 118 17.32 20.91 6.76
N LEU A 119 16.17 20.98 7.46
CA LEU A 119 15.15 19.93 7.40
C LEU A 119 14.42 19.98 6.05
N ASP A 120 14.35 18.85 5.35
CA ASP A 120 13.64 18.73 4.08
C ASP A 120 12.71 17.51 4.05
N ALA A 121 11.64 17.62 3.27
CA ALA A 121 10.65 16.57 3.07
C ALA A 121 9.96 16.71 1.71
N ARG A 122 9.37 15.61 1.22
CA ARG A 122 8.46 15.60 0.06
C ARG A 122 7.00 15.49 0.45
N GLN A 123 6.72 15.12 1.69
CA GLN A 123 5.38 14.93 2.22
C GLN A 123 5.17 15.82 3.44
N LEU A 124 3.94 16.32 3.60
CA LEU A 124 3.42 16.94 4.80
C LEU A 124 2.06 16.31 5.08
N TYR A 125 1.78 16.00 6.34
CA TYR A 125 0.49 15.45 6.74
C TYR A 125 -0.26 16.45 7.59
N VAL A 126 -1.50 16.76 7.22
CA VAL A 126 -2.38 17.68 7.95
C VAL A 126 -3.69 16.97 8.23
N ASP A 127 -4.08 16.90 9.51
CA ASP A 127 -5.26 16.19 10.02
C ASP A 127 -5.35 14.74 9.51
N GLY A 128 -4.20 14.07 9.43
CA GLY A 128 -4.10 12.67 9.03
C GLY A 128 -4.27 12.41 7.52
N ALA A 129 -4.12 13.42 6.66
CA ALA A 129 -4.09 13.29 5.21
C ALA A 129 -2.86 13.98 4.60
N VAL A 130 -2.37 13.46 3.47
CA VAL A 130 -1.27 14.09 2.71
C VAL A 130 -1.71 15.44 2.13
N ALA A 131 -0.90 16.47 2.36
CA ALA A 131 -1.06 17.79 1.78
C ALA A 131 -0.32 17.88 0.43
N THR A 132 -0.83 18.70 -0.48
CA THR A 132 -0.27 18.84 -1.83
C THR A 132 0.99 19.69 -1.79
N ARG A 133 2.13 19.17 -2.23
CA ARG A 133 3.33 20.00 -2.39
C ARG A 133 3.04 21.05 -3.46
N ALA A 134 3.27 22.33 -3.15
CA ALA A 134 2.92 23.46 -4.00
C ALA A 134 3.37 23.23 -5.45
N ARG A 135 2.43 23.33 -6.39
CA ARG A 135 2.69 23.00 -7.79
C ARG A 135 1.81 23.80 -8.74
N THR A 136 2.28 23.96 -9.97
CA THR A 136 1.50 24.52 -11.06
C THR A 136 1.43 23.54 -12.21
N GLN A 137 0.23 23.36 -12.78
CA GLN A 137 0.05 22.56 -13.98
C GLN A 137 0.42 23.38 -15.21
N VAL A 138 1.28 22.83 -16.06
CA VAL A 138 1.70 23.45 -17.31
C VAL A 138 1.36 22.55 -18.50
N ASN A 139 1.24 23.13 -19.69
CA ASN A 139 1.03 22.33 -20.88
C ASN A 139 2.37 21.78 -21.37
N ARG A 140 2.51 20.45 -21.43
CA ARG A 140 3.72 19.77 -21.93
C ARG A 140 4.11 20.25 -23.34
N ALA A 141 3.14 20.62 -24.17
CA ALA A 141 3.38 21.10 -25.54
C ALA A 141 4.05 22.50 -25.61
N ASP A 142 4.05 23.27 -24.52
CA ASP A 142 4.70 24.59 -24.47
C ASP A 142 6.24 24.49 -24.38
N PHE A 143 6.75 23.27 -24.19
CA PHE A 143 8.17 22.97 -23.96
C PHE A 143 8.80 22.23 -25.14
N THR A 144 9.96 22.70 -25.58
CA THR A 144 10.84 21.99 -26.52
C THR A 144 12.04 21.44 -25.76
N ALA A 145 12.14 20.12 -25.67
CA ALA A 145 13.21 19.42 -24.96
C ALA A 145 14.53 19.36 -25.76
N SER A 146 15.63 19.24 -25.03
CA SER A 146 17.00 19.06 -25.51
C SER A 146 17.80 18.22 -24.51
N GLY A 147 19.04 17.85 -24.84
CA GLY A 147 19.89 17.04 -23.96
C GLY A 147 20.16 17.62 -22.57
N THR A 148 20.11 18.94 -22.42
CA THR A 148 20.44 19.65 -21.16
C THR A 148 19.22 20.19 -20.42
N GLY A 149 18.04 20.15 -21.04
CA GLY A 149 16.82 20.67 -20.44
C GLY A 149 15.76 21.04 -21.48
N MET A 150 14.88 21.99 -21.15
CA MET A 150 13.75 22.35 -22.02
C MET A 150 13.52 23.86 -22.12
N ARG A 151 13.24 24.32 -23.33
CA ARG A 151 12.87 25.71 -23.64
C ARG A 151 11.35 25.86 -23.61
N PHE A 152 10.84 26.85 -22.89
CA PHE A 152 9.44 27.27 -23.04
C PHE A 152 9.35 28.47 -23.98
N SER A 153 8.29 28.52 -24.78
CA SER A 153 8.08 29.58 -25.78
C SER A 153 6.86 30.45 -25.51
N SER A 154 5.94 29.97 -24.66
CA SER A 154 4.75 30.71 -24.26
C SER A 154 5.13 31.90 -23.37
N GLY A 155 4.69 33.10 -23.76
CA GLY A 155 4.87 34.31 -22.95
C GLY A 155 4.22 34.21 -21.56
N ALA A 156 3.17 33.39 -21.43
CA ALA A 156 2.49 33.14 -20.15
C ALA A 156 3.38 32.42 -19.13
N LEU A 157 4.46 31.75 -19.57
CA LEU A 157 5.42 31.07 -18.71
C LEU A 157 6.63 31.94 -18.35
N SER A 158 6.69 33.20 -18.81
CA SER A 158 7.85 34.08 -18.59
C SER A 158 8.14 34.34 -17.10
N TYR A 159 7.14 34.20 -16.23
CA TYR A 159 7.32 34.33 -14.78
C TYR A 159 8.25 33.26 -14.20
N LEU A 160 8.40 32.10 -14.86
CA LEU A 160 9.29 31.02 -14.43
C LEU A 160 10.76 31.46 -14.33
N ASN A 161 11.18 32.46 -15.11
CA ASN A 161 12.54 33.00 -15.06
C ASN A 161 12.88 33.68 -13.72
N ASN A 162 11.86 34.11 -12.97
CA ASN A 162 12.01 34.95 -11.78
C ASN A 162 11.66 34.20 -10.48
N LEU A 163 11.40 32.90 -10.55
CA LEU A 163 11.14 32.09 -9.35
C LEU A 163 12.35 32.10 -8.44
N ALA A 164 12.12 32.20 -7.14
CA ALA A 164 13.13 31.96 -6.12
C ALA A 164 13.50 30.46 -6.07
N ASP A 165 14.71 30.17 -5.58
CA ASP A 165 15.18 28.80 -5.31
C ASP A 165 14.91 27.76 -6.40
N GLN A 166 15.10 28.16 -7.67
CA GLN A 166 14.81 27.34 -8.85
C GLN A 166 15.41 25.93 -8.81
N SER A 167 16.55 25.73 -8.15
CA SER A 167 17.20 24.42 -8.02
C SER A 167 16.44 23.43 -7.13
N ARG A 168 15.39 23.87 -6.42
CA ARG A 168 14.48 23.01 -5.65
C ARG A 168 13.28 22.54 -6.47
N ILE A 169 13.04 23.15 -7.64
CA ILE A 169 11.89 22.82 -8.48
C ILE A 169 12.07 21.45 -9.11
N GLU A 170 10.97 20.75 -9.30
CA GLU A 170 10.94 19.49 -10.04
C GLU A 170 9.85 19.51 -11.11
N VAL A 171 10.15 18.84 -12.21
CA VAL A 171 9.20 18.50 -13.26
C VAL A 171 8.60 17.14 -12.94
N GLU A 172 7.27 17.07 -12.85
CA GLU A 172 6.49 15.84 -12.71
C GLU A 172 5.77 15.54 -14.03
N GLY A 173 5.89 14.31 -14.53
CA GLY A 173 5.16 13.84 -15.70
C GLY A 173 4.38 12.57 -15.40
N VAL A 174 3.06 12.71 -15.35
CA VAL A 174 2.13 11.58 -15.24
C VAL A 174 1.90 11.03 -16.66
N ASN A 175 2.36 9.81 -16.91
CA ASN A 175 2.37 9.21 -18.24
C ASN A 175 1.35 8.06 -18.33
N SER A 176 1.56 7.00 -19.13
CA SER A 176 0.61 5.88 -19.23
C SER A 176 0.57 5.04 -17.96
N PHE A 177 1.72 4.45 -17.61
CA PHE A 177 1.91 3.56 -16.46
C PHE A 177 3.07 4.00 -15.57
N THR A 178 3.73 5.11 -15.91
CA THR A 178 4.81 5.72 -15.13
C THR A 178 4.45 7.10 -14.58
N ASP A 179 4.98 7.43 -13.40
CA ASP A 179 4.91 8.77 -12.81
C ASP A 179 6.32 9.27 -12.47
N ARG A 180 6.82 10.24 -13.24
CA ARG A 180 8.24 10.54 -13.36
C ARG A 180 8.60 11.92 -12.84
N TYR A 181 9.73 12.01 -12.14
CA TYR A 181 10.21 13.24 -11.50
C TYR A 181 11.63 13.57 -11.96
N SER A 182 11.84 14.79 -12.41
CA SER A 182 13.16 15.29 -12.81
C SER A 182 13.45 16.65 -12.18
N PRO A 183 14.54 16.82 -11.41
CA PRO A 183 14.86 18.09 -10.77
C PRO A 183 15.41 19.13 -11.75
N VAL A 184 15.08 20.38 -11.46
CA VAL A 184 15.58 21.57 -12.15
C VAL A 184 16.92 21.97 -11.56
N GLN A 185 17.84 22.42 -12.42
CA GLN A 185 19.10 23.05 -12.01
C GLN A 185 18.94 24.58 -11.93
N SER A 186 18.40 25.18 -12.99
CA SER A 186 18.16 26.63 -13.08
C SER A 186 17.17 26.96 -14.20
N ILE A 187 16.62 28.18 -14.17
CA ILE A 187 15.71 28.72 -15.18
C ILE A 187 16.20 30.12 -15.58
N ASN A 188 16.57 30.30 -16.84
CA ASN A 188 17.03 31.58 -17.38
C ASN A 188 16.69 31.71 -18.86
N ALA A 189 16.32 32.91 -19.32
CA ALA A 189 16.08 33.24 -20.72
C ALA A 189 15.15 32.23 -21.41
N ASN A 190 14.06 31.89 -20.72
CA ASN A 190 13.04 30.93 -21.11
C ASN A 190 13.56 29.48 -21.31
N PHE A 191 14.64 29.12 -20.64
CA PHE A 191 15.23 27.79 -20.67
C PHE A 191 15.35 27.23 -19.25
N ILE A 192 14.79 26.04 -19.04
CA ILE A 192 14.92 25.26 -17.81
C ILE A 192 16.07 24.29 -18.02
N THR A 193 17.21 24.56 -17.40
CA THR A 193 18.32 23.62 -17.31
C THR A 193 17.98 22.56 -16.29
N MET A 194 18.08 21.28 -16.67
CA MET A 194 17.68 20.15 -15.85
C MET A 194 18.90 19.44 -15.26
N GLN A 195 18.77 18.92 -14.04
CA GLN A 195 19.85 18.16 -13.40
C GLN A 195 20.13 16.84 -14.11
N GLN A 196 21.41 16.47 -14.16
CA GLN A 196 21.90 15.23 -14.74
C GLN A 196 22.40 14.27 -13.65
N PRO A 197 22.24 12.95 -13.81
CA PRO A 197 21.66 12.24 -14.96
C PRO A 197 20.12 12.15 -14.95
N ALA A 198 19.42 12.72 -13.96
CA ALA A 198 17.96 12.61 -13.85
C ALA A 198 17.20 12.92 -15.15
N TRP A 199 17.45 14.07 -15.78
CA TRP A 199 16.78 14.46 -17.03
C TRP A 199 16.99 13.46 -18.15
N SER A 200 18.21 12.96 -18.21
CA SER A 200 18.66 12.03 -19.21
C SER A 200 17.98 10.68 -19.09
N ASN A 201 17.92 10.16 -17.88
CA ASN A 201 17.26 8.90 -17.58
C ASN A 201 15.73 9.01 -17.72
N ASN A 202 15.15 10.14 -17.32
CA ASN A 202 13.71 10.39 -17.49
C ASN A 202 13.24 10.38 -18.95
N ASN A 203 14.17 10.57 -19.88
CA ASN A 203 13.94 10.51 -21.32
C ASN A 203 14.57 9.27 -21.99
N PHE A 204 14.85 8.21 -21.22
CA PHE A 204 15.44 6.95 -21.69
C PHE A 204 14.50 5.77 -21.41
N GLY A 205 14.27 4.92 -22.43
CA GLY A 205 13.45 3.72 -22.30
C GLY A 205 12.05 3.86 -22.85
N TYR A 206 11.05 3.44 -22.08
CA TYR A 206 9.63 3.44 -22.47
C TYR A 206 8.85 4.43 -21.61
N ASP A 207 7.70 4.87 -22.13
CA ASP A 207 6.77 5.79 -21.46
C ASP A 207 7.48 7.01 -20.83
N THR A 208 8.35 7.64 -21.60
CA THR A 208 9.30 8.65 -21.10
C THR A 208 8.64 10.01 -20.85
N LEU A 209 9.30 10.86 -20.07
CA LEU A 209 8.77 12.18 -19.65
C LEU A 209 8.31 13.06 -20.84
N MET A 210 9.11 13.14 -21.91
CA MET A 210 8.83 13.98 -23.09
C MET A 210 8.28 13.21 -24.30
N ARG A 211 8.22 11.88 -24.24
CA ARG A 211 7.59 10.99 -25.25
C ARG A 211 6.80 9.89 -24.54
N PRO A 212 5.74 10.23 -23.79
CA PRO A 212 4.92 9.22 -23.12
C PRO A 212 4.00 8.53 -24.13
N HIS A 213 3.55 7.32 -23.81
CA HIS A 213 2.51 6.66 -24.62
C HIS A 213 1.16 7.36 -24.48
N ARG A 214 0.90 7.93 -23.29
CA ARG A 214 -0.22 8.82 -23.00
C ARG A 214 0.29 10.06 -22.28
N ALA A 215 0.00 11.24 -22.82
CA ALA A 215 0.30 12.50 -22.17
C ALA A 215 -0.76 12.82 -21.09
N GLY A 216 -0.48 12.45 -19.83
CA GLY A 216 -1.24 12.93 -18.67
C GLY A 216 -0.79 14.31 -18.18
N PRO A 217 -1.21 14.73 -16.99
CA PRO A 217 -0.79 15.99 -16.38
C PRO A 217 0.74 16.17 -16.33
N PHE A 218 1.17 17.43 -16.41
CA PHE A 218 2.57 17.84 -16.37
C PHE A 218 2.69 19.02 -15.41
N TYR A 219 3.52 18.90 -14.37
CA TYR A 219 3.61 19.90 -13.31
C TYR A 219 5.04 20.41 -13.14
N LEU A 220 5.14 21.67 -12.71
CA LEU A 220 6.30 22.19 -12.00
C LEU A 220 5.93 22.30 -10.53
N SER A 221 6.76 21.77 -9.64
CA SER A 221 6.48 21.71 -8.20
C SER A 221 7.60 22.29 -7.35
N ASN A 222 7.30 22.56 -6.08
CA ASN A 222 8.25 22.94 -5.04
C ASN A 222 8.87 24.35 -5.18
N ALA A 223 8.04 25.35 -5.46
CA ALA A 223 8.38 26.77 -5.33
C ALA A 223 7.35 27.48 -4.45
N TYR A 224 7.78 28.49 -3.69
CA TYR A 224 6.87 29.29 -2.85
C TYR A 224 5.82 30.00 -3.71
N GLU A 225 6.20 30.46 -4.89
CA GLU A 225 5.33 31.16 -5.82
C GLU A 225 4.20 30.28 -6.37
N PHE A 226 4.35 28.95 -6.33
CA PHE A 226 3.31 27.99 -6.69
C PHE A 226 2.33 27.72 -5.55
N LEU A 227 2.54 28.26 -4.34
CA LEU A 227 1.66 28.07 -3.18
C LEU A 227 0.40 28.94 -3.34
N ASP A 228 -0.62 28.44 -4.04
CA ASP A 228 -1.77 29.25 -4.45
C ASP A 228 -3.15 28.62 -4.20
N ALA A 229 -3.22 27.34 -3.83
CA ALA A 229 -4.46 26.64 -3.57
C ALA A 229 -4.58 26.08 -2.13
N PRO A 230 -5.81 26.03 -1.56
CA PRO A 230 -6.03 25.37 -0.27
C PRO A 230 -5.58 23.91 -0.24
N GLY A 231 -4.86 23.55 0.82
CA GLY A 231 -4.24 22.24 0.98
C GLY A 231 -2.82 22.16 0.42
N GLU A 232 -2.30 23.22 -0.19
CA GLU A 232 -0.92 23.27 -0.65
C GLU A 232 0.06 23.72 0.44
N TRP A 233 1.30 23.23 0.37
CA TRP A 233 2.39 23.61 1.26
C TRP A 233 3.72 23.81 0.52
N TYR A 234 4.60 24.60 1.14
CA TYR A 234 5.98 24.78 0.70
C TYR A 234 6.92 24.78 1.92
N LEU A 235 8.04 24.08 1.81
CA LEU A 235 9.09 24.05 2.84
C LEU A 235 10.33 24.74 2.29
N ASP A 236 10.82 25.71 3.07
CA ASP A 236 12.09 26.40 2.89
C ASP A 236 13.08 25.92 3.95
N PRO A 237 13.95 24.93 3.63
CA PRO A 237 14.94 24.44 4.57
C PRO A 237 15.99 25.50 4.92
N ARG A 238 16.29 26.45 4.02
CA ARG A 238 17.33 27.46 4.27
C ARG A 238 16.85 28.48 5.30
N ALA A 239 15.59 28.89 5.20
CA ALA A 239 14.98 29.79 6.18
C ALA A 239 14.48 29.05 7.44
N GLY A 240 14.39 27.72 7.42
CA GLY A 240 13.76 26.95 8.50
C GLY A 240 12.27 27.28 8.62
N ALA A 241 11.55 27.33 7.50
CA ALA A 241 10.17 27.77 7.45
C ALA A 241 9.27 26.82 6.66
N LEU A 242 8.14 26.43 7.25
CA LEU A 242 7.08 25.69 6.59
C LEU A 242 5.89 26.61 6.34
N TYR A 243 5.39 26.65 5.11
CA TYR A 243 4.24 27.42 4.69
C TYR A 243 3.08 26.51 4.26
N TYR A 244 1.85 26.88 4.57
CA TYR A 244 0.66 26.09 4.26
C TYR A 244 -0.56 26.98 4.03
N ILE A 245 -1.40 26.63 3.05
CA ILE A 245 -2.73 27.21 2.89
C ILE A 245 -3.76 26.22 3.46
N PRO A 246 -4.44 26.51 4.58
CA PRO A 246 -5.44 25.61 5.13
C PRO A 246 -6.64 25.42 4.20
N ARG A 247 -7.14 24.18 4.14
CA ARG A 247 -8.41 23.84 3.49
C ARG A 247 -9.58 24.48 4.23
N ALA A 248 -10.70 24.62 3.55
CA ALA A 248 -11.93 25.11 4.16
C ALA A 248 -12.29 24.29 5.42
N GLY A 249 -12.47 24.99 6.55
CA GLY A 249 -12.79 24.38 7.85
C GLY A 249 -11.57 24.00 8.70
N GLN A 250 -10.35 24.05 8.18
CA GLN A 250 -9.15 23.82 8.99
C GLN A 250 -8.78 25.06 9.78
N ASN A 251 -8.51 24.86 11.08
CA ASN A 251 -8.04 25.89 11.97
C ASN A 251 -6.59 25.61 12.36
N MET A 252 -5.67 26.46 11.93
CA MET A 252 -4.23 26.28 12.17
C MET A 252 -3.82 26.36 13.65
N SER A 253 -4.68 26.87 14.54
CA SER A 253 -4.41 26.81 15.98
C SER A 253 -4.64 25.42 16.59
N THR A 254 -5.36 24.53 15.89
CA THR A 254 -5.74 23.19 16.38
C THR A 254 -5.45 22.07 15.39
N ALA A 255 -5.04 22.39 14.15
CA ALA A 255 -4.72 21.40 13.13
C ALA A 255 -3.54 20.52 13.57
N ASP A 256 -3.64 19.23 13.30
CA ASP A 256 -2.54 18.29 13.50
C ASP A 256 -1.63 18.31 12.28
N VAL A 257 -0.45 18.92 12.39
CA VAL A 257 0.51 19.03 11.28
C VAL A 257 1.77 18.24 11.60
N GLU A 258 2.00 17.19 10.83
CA GLU A 258 3.12 16.26 10.99
C GLU A 258 4.07 16.38 9.80
N LEU A 259 5.31 16.83 10.07
CA LEU A 259 6.38 16.97 9.09
C LEU A 259 7.34 15.77 9.24
N PRO A 260 7.39 14.85 8.25
CA PRO A 260 8.24 13.67 8.32
C PRO A 260 9.73 13.99 8.29
N THR A 261 10.51 13.24 9.05
CA THR A 261 11.98 13.37 9.12
C THR A 261 12.71 12.07 8.77
N LEU A 262 12.00 10.93 8.76
CA LEU A 262 12.56 9.62 8.43
C LEU A 262 11.97 9.05 7.14
N GLN A 263 12.80 8.30 6.41
CA GLN A 263 12.36 7.51 5.24
C GLN A 263 11.79 6.14 5.62
N SER A 264 12.07 5.65 6.82
CA SER A 264 11.56 4.35 7.29
C SER A 264 11.43 4.33 8.80
N LEU A 265 10.59 3.44 9.31
CA LEU A 265 10.17 3.37 10.70
C LEU A 265 10.69 2.12 11.39
N VAL A 266 10.49 0.96 10.77
CA VAL A 266 10.82 -0.34 11.38
C VAL A 266 11.56 -1.21 10.38
N HIS A 267 12.69 -1.77 10.81
CA HIS A 267 13.45 -2.76 10.05
C HIS A 267 13.47 -4.05 10.83
N VAL A 268 12.94 -5.13 10.27
CA VAL A 268 12.99 -6.48 10.85
C VAL A 268 13.87 -7.32 9.96
N GLY A 269 15.08 -7.62 10.44
CA GLY A 269 15.99 -8.45 9.66
C GLY A 269 17.35 -8.68 10.31
N GLY A 270 17.84 -9.90 10.13
CA GLY A 270 19.15 -10.33 10.59
C GLY A 270 20.14 -10.47 9.42
N THR A 271 20.89 -11.56 9.45
CA THR A 271 21.74 -12.02 8.35
C THR A 271 21.15 -13.30 7.76
N TYR A 272 21.62 -13.76 6.60
CA TYR A 272 21.15 -15.05 6.06
C TYR A 272 21.52 -16.25 6.95
N SER A 273 22.57 -16.16 7.78
CA SER A 273 22.91 -17.21 8.76
C SER A 273 22.12 -17.10 10.06
N GLU A 274 21.75 -15.87 10.43
CA GLU A 274 21.06 -15.56 11.68
C GLU A 274 19.89 -14.62 11.34
N PRO A 275 18.78 -15.15 10.79
CA PRO A 275 17.63 -14.33 10.44
C PRO A 275 16.88 -13.83 11.69
N ALA A 276 16.19 -12.70 11.59
CA ALA A 276 15.26 -12.29 12.64
C ALA A 276 14.03 -13.20 12.60
N HIS A 277 13.49 -13.63 13.75
CA HIS A 277 12.37 -14.57 13.74
C HIS A 277 11.40 -14.47 14.91
N HIS A 278 10.18 -14.99 14.71
CA HIS A 278 9.16 -15.09 15.77
C HIS A 278 8.88 -13.75 16.45
N ILE A 279 8.59 -12.72 15.64
CA ILE A 279 8.23 -11.37 16.10
C ILE A 279 6.85 -11.02 15.57
N THR A 280 5.98 -10.52 16.46
CA THR A 280 4.64 -10.06 16.10
C THR A 280 4.47 -8.58 16.45
N PHE A 281 3.86 -7.82 15.54
CA PHE A 281 3.32 -6.48 15.79
C PHE A 281 1.79 -6.52 15.71
N SER A 282 1.10 -6.01 16.73
CA SER A 282 -0.36 -6.03 16.78
C SER A 282 -0.99 -4.73 17.29
N GLY A 283 -1.96 -4.17 16.56
CA GLY A 283 -2.71 -2.99 17.02
C GLY A 283 -1.96 -1.66 16.91
N ILE A 284 -0.88 -1.59 16.13
CA ILE A 284 0.02 -0.42 16.07
C ILE A 284 -0.21 0.38 14.79
N THR A 285 -0.20 1.71 14.89
CA THR A 285 -0.19 2.60 13.73
C THR A 285 1.24 3.01 13.38
N PHE A 286 1.62 2.85 12.11
CA PHE A 286 2.87 3.29 11.50
C PHE A 286 2.58 4.44 10.55
N THR A 287 3.22 5.60 10.76
CA THR A 287 2.92 6.84 10.01
C THR A 287 4.12 7.77 9.89
N GLY A 288 4.01 8.82 9.07
CA GLY A 288 4.90 9.97 9.13
C GLY A 288 6.29 9.70 8.56
N THR A 289 6.36 9.22 7.31
CA THR A 289 7.64 9.09 6.58
C THR A 289 7.67 9.95 5.33
N SER A 290 8.86 10.33 4.87
CA SER A 290 9.07 11.03 3.60
C SER A 290 10.24 10.41 2.85
N TRP A 291 10.17 10.37 1.53
CA TRP A 291 11.24 9.83 0.69
C TRP A 291 11.87 10.89 -0.22
N LEU A 292 13.08 11.34 0.08
CA LEU A 292 13.76 12.39 -0.68
C LEU A 292 14.40 11.92 -2.00
N GLY A 293 14.31 10.64 -2.34
CA GLY A 293 14.92 10.06 -3.55
C GLY A 293 14.62 10.84 -4.84
N PRO A 294 13.35 11.15 -5.16
CA PRO A 294 12.99 11.94 -6.34
C PRO A 294 13.56 13.37 -6.35
N SER A 295 13.86 13.94 -5.17
CA SER A 295 14.49 15.26 -5.04
C SER A 295 16.01 15.23 -5.26
N SER A 296 16.62 14.04 -5.36
CA SER A 296 18.06 13.88 -5.61
C SER A 296 18.42 14.18 -7.06
N ASN A 297 19.73 14.28 -7.36
CA ASN A 297 20.21 14.45 -8.74
C ASN A 297 19.89 13.27 -9.68
N GLN A 298 19.35 12.16 -9.17
CA GLN A 298 18.88 11.02 -9.94
C GLN A 298 17.41 11.16 -10.39
N GLY A 299 16.63 12.01 -9.72
CA GLY A 299 15.18 12.09 -9.93
C GLY A 299 14.47 10.78 -9.56
N TYR A 300 13.28 10.58 -10.11
CA TYR A 300 12.57 9.31 -10.05
C TYR A 300 12.11 8.91 -11.44
N VAL A 301 12.84 7.95 -12.02
CA VAL A 301 12.65 7.47 -13.37
C VAL A 301 11.87 6.17 -13.33
N ASP A 302 10.58 6.30 -12.99
CA ASP A 302 9.65 5.18 -12.83
C ASP A 302 9.63 4.29 -14.08
N GLN A 303 9.82 2.99 -13.87
CA GLN A 303 9.78 1.97 -14.91
C GLN A 303 8.49 1.17 -14.83
N GLN A 304 8.14 0.69 -13.63
CA GLN A 304 6.85 0.09 -13.32
C GLN A 304 6.76 -0.25 -11.83
N THR A 305 5.66 0.12 -11.17
CA THR A 305 5.30 -0.36 -9.83
C THR A 305 6.41 -0.20 -8.79
N GLY A 306 7.05 0.97 -8.76
CA GLY A 306 8.09 1.28 -7.78
C GLY A 306 9.51 0.88 -8.20
N ALA A 307 9.69 0.17 -9.31
CA ALA A 307 11.02 -0.02 -9.91
C ALA A 307 11.43 1.22 -10.70
N TYR A 308 12.67 1.68 -10.55
CA TYR A 308 13.14 2.90 -11.19
C TYR A 308 14.59 2.80 -11.67
N LEU A 309 14.90 3.60 -12.69
CA LEU A 309 16.24 3.75 -13.22
C LEU A 309 17.02 4.83 -12.46
N ALA A 310 18.27 4.52 -12.11
CA ALA A 310 19.24 5.47 -11.55
C ALA A 310 20.65 5.16 -12.08
N GLY A 311 21.58 6.09 -11.89
CA GLY A 311 22.97 5.99 -12.36
C GLY A 311 23.20 6.63 -13.73
N ASP A 312 24.45 6.60 -14.18
CA ASP A 312 24.87 7.15 -15.47
C ASP A 312 24.91 6.05 -16.54
N TRP A 313 24.21 6.28 -17.65
CA TRP A 313 24.08 5.30 -18.73
C TRP A 313 24.51 5.89 -20.07
N SER A 314 25.29 5.10 -20.83
CA SER A 314 25.64 5.44 -22.20
C SER A 314 24.40 5.37 -23.09
N ARG A 315 24.24 6.35 -23.97
CA ARG A 315 23.13 6.39 -24.94
C ARG A 315 23.55 7.04 -26.25
N PRO A 316 22.94 6.66 -27.38
CA PRO A 316 23.29 7.21 -28.69
C PRO A 316 23.00 8.71 -28.86
N GLY A 317 22.00 9.23 -28.16
CA GLY A 317 21.59 10.64 -28.20
C GLY A 317 20.33 10.89 -27.37
N PHE A 318 19.98 12.17 -27.15
CA PHE A 318 18.83 12.54 -26.32
C PHE A 318 17.49 12.05 -26.88
N ASP A 319 17.23 12.28 -28.18
CA ASP A 319 15.97 11.89 -28.82
C ASP A 319 15.91 10.39 -29.22
N SER A 320 16.99 9.63 -28.93
CA SER A 320 17.06 8.20 -29.22
C SER A 320 16.48 7.36 -28.07
N CYS A 321 16.09 6.11 -28.35
CA CYS A 321 15.72 5.14 -27.32
C CYS A 321 14.48 5.47 -26.47
N HIS A 322 13.59 6.36 -26.92
CA HIS A 322 12.33 6.70 -26.25
C HIS A 322 11.21 5.64 -26.44
N ASN A 323 11.51 4.56 -27.15
CA ASN A 323 10.73 3.32 -27.24
C ASN A 323 11.66 2.10 -27.03
N GLY A 324 12.63 2.26 -26.13
CA GLY A 324 13.71 1.31 -25.89
C GLY A 324 14.74 1.19 -27.03
N CYS A 325 15.87 0.57 -26.69
CA CYS A 325 16.98 0.24 -27.60
C CYS A 325 17.97 -0.67 -26.87
N THR A 326 18.99 -1.19 -27.57
CA THR A 326 19.99 -2.07 -26.94
C THR A 326 20.73 -1.42 -25.77
N GLN A 327 21.08 -0.14 -25.86
CA GLN A 327 21.73 0.57 -24.76
C GLN A 327 20.82 0.71 -23.54
N PHE A 328 19.50 0.81 -23.72
CA PHE A 328 18.54 0.82 -22.62
C PHE A 328 18.48 -0.53 -21.90
N GLU A 329 18.61 -1.62 -22.65
CA GLU A 329 18.64 -2.96 -22.06
C GLU A 329 19.88 -3.18 -21.16
N ALA A 330 20.95 -2.40 -21.32
CA ALA A 330 22.08 -2.40 -20.38
C ALA A 330 21.67 -1.94 -18.97
N ALA A 331 20.65 -1.10 -18.85
CA ALA A 331 20.21 -0.53 -17.59
C ALA A 331 19.19 -1.41 -16.84
N ARG A 332 18.42 -2.22 -17.58
CA ARG A 332 17.32 -3.04 -17.03
C ARG A 332 17.72 -3.96 -15.87
N PRO A 333 18.85 -4.71 -15.93
CA PRO A 333 19.27 -5.59 -14.83
C PRO A 333 19.65 -4.82 -13.55
N HIS A 334 19.82 -3.50 -13.65
CA HIS A 334 20.33 -2.64 -12.58
C HIS A 334 19.30 -1.67 -12.01
N TRP A 335 18.02 -1.79 -12.40
CA TRP A 335 16.95 -1.00 -11.81
C TRP A 335 16.92 -1.13 -10.29
N SER A 336 16.55 -0.04 -9.64
CA SER A 336 16.39 0.05 -8.19
C SER A 336 14.92 -0.11 -7.82
N GLN A 337 14.62 -0.43 -6.57
CA GLN A 337 13.26 -0.45 -6.05
C GLN A 337 13.05 0.69 -5.07
N MET A 338 11.85 1.26 -5.09
CA MET A 338 11.41 2.23 -4.09
C MET A 338 11.52 1.59 -2.70
N PRO A 339 12.10 2.29 -1.70
CA PRO A 339 12.20 1.80 -0.34
C PRO A 339 10.82 1.71 0.32
N ALA A 340 10.73 0.99 1.44
CA ALA A 340 9.50 0.89 2.23
C ALA A 340 9.61 1.53 3.63
N ALA A 341 8.48 1.94 4.20
CA ALA A 341 8.41 2.46 5.56
C ALA A 341 8.69 1.38 6.62
N VAL A 342 8.09 0.20 6.44
CA VAL A 342 8.38 -1.00 7.22
C VAL A 342 9.05 -2.02 6.32
N GLN A 343 10.20 -2.53 6.75
CA GLN A 343 11.07 -3.35 5.94
C GLN A 343 11.32 -4.69 6.63
N VAL A 344 11.14 -5.79 5.91
CA VAL A 344 11.36 -7.15 6.40
C VAL A 344 12.29 -7.89 5.44
N SER A 345 13.41 -8.41 5.91
CA SER A 345 14.38 -9.14 5.10
C SER A 345 15.22 -10.06 5.98
N ALA A 346 15.81 -11.13 5.41
CA ALA A 346 16.55 -12.14 6.16
C ALA A 346 15.83 -12.48 7.49
N ALA A 347 14.58 -12.92 7.36
CA ALA A 347 13.65 -13.05 8.47
C ALA A 347 12.67 -14.21 8.26
N ASP A 348 12.22 -14.82 9.36
CA ASP A 348 11.30 -15.95 9.38
C ASP A 348 10.19 -15.77 10.44
N THR A 349 8.94 -16.07 10.12
CA THR A 349 7.84 -16.04 11.11
C THR A 349 7.66 -14.64 11.73
N ILE A 350 7.38 -13.66 10.87
CA ILE A 350 7.08 -12.28 11.27
C ILE A 350 5.61 -11.98 10.98
N THR A 351 4.89 -11.43 11.95
CA THR A 351 3.47 -11.09 11.79
C THR A 351 3.20 -9.62 12.06
N PHE A 352 2.44 -8.99 11.15
CA PHE A 352 1.76 -7.72 11.38
C PHE A 352 0.26 -7.98 11.37
N SER A 353 -0.40 -7.76 12.49
CA SER A 353 -1.85 -7.96 12.64
C SER A 353 -2.53 -6.71 13.16
N ASP A 354 -3.79 -6.49 12.75
CA ASP A 354 -4.66 -5.49 13.36
C ASP A 354 -4.03 -4.06 13.38
N SER A 355 -3.13 -3.79 12.42
CA SER A 355 -2.25 -2.62 12.40
C SER A 355 -2.66 -1.64 11.31
N ARG A 356 -2.10 -0.43 11.35
CA ARG A 356 -2.39 0.62 10.36
C ARG A 356 -1.08 1.15 9.78
N PHE A 357 -1.00 1.24 8.47
CA PHE A 357 0.12 1.80 7.73
C PHE A 357 -0.41 2.96 6.89
N VAL A 358 -0.26 4.17 7.39
CA VAL A 358 -0.93 5.35 6.83
C VAL A 358 0.01 6.52 6.72
N ASN A 359 -0.23 7.44 5.78
CA ASN A 359 0.55 8.67 5.65
C ASN A 359 2.06 8.37 5.55
N LEU A 360 2.42 7.60 4.51
CA LEU A 360 3.80 7.19 4.24
C LEU A 360 4.27 7.74 2.89
N GLY A 361 5.52 8.20 2.83
CA GLY A 361 6.10 8.89 1.65
C GLY A 361 6.64 7.96 0.57
N GLN A 362 6.57 6.65 0.77
CA GLN A 362 7.07 5.59 -0.10
C GLN A 362 6.22 4.34 0.10
N THR A 363 6.64 3.18 -0.42
CA THR A 363 5.91 1.91 -0.23
C THR A 363 5.65 1.65 1.26
N ALA A 364 4.45 1.20 1.63
CA ALA A 364 4.12 1.02 3.04
C ALA A 364 4.93 -0.12 3.68
N ILE A 365 4.91 -1.30 3.06
CA ILE A 365 5.58 -2.51 3.56
C ILE A 365 6.41 -3.16 2.45
N GLY A 366 7.69 -3.39 2.72
CA GLY A 366 8.62 -4.09 1.84
C GLY A 366 9.05 -5.42 2.45
N ILE A 367 8.78 -6.52 1.77
CA ILE A 367 9.08 -7.88 2.25
C ILE A 367 10.05 -8.55 1.28
N GLY A 368 11.28 -8.76 1.74
CA GLY A 368 12.33 -9.39 0.97
C GLY A 368 12.63 -8.64 -0.32
N ASN A 369 12.83 -7.32 -0.26
CA ASN A 369 13.20 -6.50 -1.42
C ASN A 369 14.71 -6.53 -1.66
N ASP A 370 15.16 -6.03 -2.82
CA ASP A 370 16.58 -5.96 -3.16
C ASP A 370 17.36 -5.19 -2.07
N ALA A 371 18.62 -5.56 -1.86
CA ALA A 371 19.48 -4.94 -0.85
C ALA A 371 19.51 -3.40 -0.90
N GLY A 372 19.43 -2.81 -2.10
CA GLY A 372 19.40 -1.35 -2.28
C GLY A 372 18.10 -0.66 -1.83
N ALA A 373 17.02 -1.42 -1.60
CA ALA A 373 15.75 -0.92 -1.08
C ALA A 373 15.56 -1.19 0.43
N HIS A 374 16.51 -1.90 1.05
CA HIS A 374 16.52 -2.21 2.47
C HIS A 374 17.64 -1.43 3.17
N ALA A 375 17.31 -0.69 4.23
CA ALA A 375 18.25 0.20 4.91
C ALA A 375 19.40 -0.55 5.62
N SER A 376 19.21 -1.83 5.97
CA SER A 376 20.29 -2.68 6.52
C SER A 376 21.33 -3.10 5.47
N GLY A 377 21.03 -2.95 4.18
CA GLY A 377 21.83 -3.50 3.07
C GLY A 377 21.70 -5.01 2.89
N VAL A 378 21.06 -5.73 3.81
CA VAL A 378 20.65 -7.13 3.63
C VAL A 378 19.21 -7.10 3.10
N GLY A 379 19.02 -7.57 1.86
CA GLY A 379 17.71 -7.71 1.23
C GLY A 379 17.24 -9.16 1.19
N LEU A 380 16.12 -9.43 0.49
CA LEU A 380 15.57 -10.76 0.20
C LEU A 380 15.50 -11.71 1.42
N GLY A 381 15.32 -13.01 1.20
CA GLY A 381 15.38 -14.05 2.25
C GLY A 381 14.32 -13.95 3.34
N ALA A 382 13.11 -13.51 3.00
CA ALA A 382 11.97 -13.48 3.91
C ALA A 382 11.11 -14.76 3.77
N ALA A 383 10.80 -15.42 4.89
CA ALA A 383 9.99 -16.64 4.95
C ALA A 383 8.88 -16.52 6.00
N ASN A 384 7.73 -17.15 5.78
CA ASN A 384 6.64 -17.22 6.77
C ASN A 384 6.19 -15.84 7.31
N ILE A 385 6.02 -14.86 6.40
CA ILE A 385 5.64 -13.50 6.78
C ILE A 385 4.14 -13.32 6.62
N THR A 386 3.46 -12.79 7.64
CA THR A 386 2.01 -12.54 7.61
C THR A 386 1.70 -11.06 7.81
N VAL A 387 0.90 -10.48 6.91
CA VAL A 387 0.25 -9.18 7.08
C VAL A 387 -1.25 -9.39 7.04
N THR A 388 -1.94 -9.17 8.16
CA THR A 388 -3.37 -9.49 8.24
C THR A 388 -4.21 -8.49 9.05
N ARG A 389 -5.50 -8.41 8.74
CA ARG A 389 -6.48 -7.56 9.45
C ARG A 389 -6.02 -6.10 9.60
N SER A 390 -5.23 -5.63 8.66
CA SER A 390 -4.58 -4.32 8.73
C SER A 390 -5.15 -3.36 7.70
N GLU A 391 -5.01 -2.06 7.98
CA GLU A 391 -5.34 -0.98 7.04
C GLU A 391 -4.05 -0.43 6.46
N ILE A 392 -3.94 -0.37 5.14
CA ILE A 392 -2.83 0.26 4.42
C ILE A 392 -3.43 1.35 3.54
N ALA A 393 -3.26 2.62 3.92
CA ALA A 393 -4.02 3.67 3.26
C ALA A 393 -3.34 5.05 3.21
N ARG A 394 -3.90 5.95 2.39
CA ARG A 394 -3.56 7.39 2.39
C ARG A 394 -2.05 7.64 2.29
N SER A 395 -1.38 6.91 1.40
CA SER A 395 0.08 6.94 1.28
C SER A 395 0.50 7.39 -0.10
N SER A 396 1.66 8.03 -0.18
CA SER A 396 2.18 8.63 -1.40
C SER A 396 2.48 7.61 -2.49
N ALA A 397 2.78 6.36 -2.13
CA ALA A 397 3.17 5.29 -3.06
C ALA A 397 2.36 3.99 -2.84
N GLY A 398 2.96 2.83 -3.19
CA GLY A 398 2.33 1.51 -3.17
C GLY A 398 2.12 0.92 -1.77
N GLY A 399 1.33 -0.16 -1.71
CA GLY A 399 0.97 -0.80 -0.45
C GLY A 399 2.04 -1.78 0.03
N ILE A 400 1.98 -3.02 -0.46
CA ILE A 400 2.87 -4.11 -0.04
C ILE A 400 3.67 -4.62 -1.25
N LEU A 401 5.00 -4.53 -1.17
CA LEU A 401 5.93 -5.03 -2.19
C LEU A 401 6.68 -6.25 -1.68
N VAL A 402 6.49 -7.40 -2.34
CA VAL A 402 7.15 -8.66 -2.00
C VAL A 402 8.12 -9.08 -3.10
N GLY A 403 9.37 -9.31 -2.71
CA GLY A 403 10.46 -9.71 -3.60
C GLY A 403 11.24 -8.55 -4.24
N GLY A 404 12.28 -8.90 -4.99
CA GLY A 404 13.18 -7.98 -5.68
C GLY A 404 12.98 -7.93 -7.20
N VAL A 405 13.71 -7.04 -7.89
CA VAL A 405 13.71 -6.93 -9.36
C VAL A 405 15.06 -7.26 -10.00
N ARG A 406 16.10 -7.54 -9.19
CA ARG A 406 17.45 -7.84 -9.66
C ARG A 406 17.74 -9.35 -9.73
N ALA A 407 18.93 -9.68 -10.25
CA ALA A 407 19.41 -11.04 -10.45
C ALA A 407 19.18 -11.97 -9.26
N ASP A 408 19.54 -11.53 -8.06
CA ASP A 408 19.41 -12.36 -6.86
C ASP A 408 17.95 -12.63 -6.46
N ALA A 409 16.99 -11.81 -6.90
CA ALA A 409 15.57 -12.06 -6.63
C ALA A 409 15.04 -13.24 -7.45
N HIS A 410 15.43 -13.34 -8.73
CA HIS A 410 14.94 -14.38 -9.63
C HIS A 410 15.84 -15.62 -9.73
N HIS A 411 17.15 -15.43 -9.57
CA HIS A 411 18.18 -16.46 -9.73
C HIS A 411 19.26 -16.28 -8.64
N PRO A 412 18.91 -16.46 -7.36
CA PRO A 412 19.80 -16.18 -6.25
C PRO A 412 21.07 -17.04 -6.29
N GLY A 413 22.22 -16.39 -6.04
CA GLY A 413 23.47 -17.10 -5.77
C GLY A 413 23.46 -17.90 -4.46
N ASP A 414 22.55 -17.57 -3.54
CA ASP A 414 22.35 -18.24 -2.25
C ASP A 414 20.87 -18.58 -2.04
N GLN A 415 20.54 -19.85 -1.83
CA GLN A 415 19.16 -20.32 -1.66
C GLN A 415 18.43 -19.69 -0.46
N ARG A 416 19.17 -19.13 0.51
CA ARG A 416 18.58 -18.40 1.65
C ARG A 416 17.97 -17.06 1.25
N MET A 417 18.31 -16.54 0.07
CA MET A 417 17.72 -15.31 -0.48
C MET A 417 16.31 -15.54 -1.03
N VAL A 418 15.87 -16.78 -1.23
CA VAL A 418 14.53 -17.06 -1.75
C VAL A 418 13.46 -16.59 -0.77
N ASN A 419 12.63 -15.66 -1.23
CA ASN A 419 11.43 -15.25 -0.51
C ASN A 419 10.33 -16.30 -0.68
N ARG A 420 9.71 -16.73 0.42
CA ARG A 420 8.71 -17.80 0.39
C ARG A 420 7.63 -17.66 1.45
N ASP A 421 6.49 -18.31 1.22
CA ASP A 421 5.45 -18.52 2.23
C ASP A 421 4.94 -17.21 2.86
N ILE A 422 4.63 -16.24 1.99
CA ILE A 422 4.17 -14.90 2.38
C ILE A 422 2.65 -14.83 2.33
N THR A 423 2.00 -14.45 3.42
CA THR A 423 0.54 -14.33 3.52
C THR A 423 0.11 -12.88 3.72
N ILE A 424 -0.71 -12.37 2.80
CA ILE A 424 -1.32 -11.03 2.89
C ILE A 424 -2.83 -11.22 2.88
N SER A 425 -3.50 -11.11 4.02
CA SER A 425 -4.93 -11.45 4.08
C SER A 425 -5.82 -10.62 4.99
N ASN A 426 -7.09 -10.47 4.61
CA ASN A 426 -8.09 -9.72 5.39
C ASN A 426 -7.70 -8.26 5.63
N ASN A 427 -6.94 -7.65 4.72
CA ASN A 427 -6.55 -6.24 4.83
C ASN A 427 -7.48 -5.34 4.02
N ARG A 428 -7.54 -4.07 4.41
CA ARG A 428 -8.06 -2.97 3.57
C ARG A 428 -6.90 -2.16 3.03
N ILE A 429 -6.84 -1.99 1.71
CA ILE A 429 -5.72 -1.33 1.04
C ILE A 429 -6.26 -0.29 0.06
N HIS A 430 -6.12 1.00 0.35
CA HIS A 430 -6.80 2.04 -0.44
C HIS A 430 -6.20 3.43 -0.38
N ASP A 431 -6.60 4.32 -1.29
CA ASP A 431 -6.13 5.71 -1.34
C ASP A 431 -4.58 5.79 -1.38
N LEU A 432 -3.98 4.96 -2.23
CA LEU A 432 -2.54 4.86 -2.42
C LEU A 432 -2.09 5.59 -3.69
N GLY A 433 -0.79 5.80 -3.86
CA GLY A 433 -0.24 6.49 -5.02
C GLY A 433 -0.67 7.95 -5.11
N ALA A 434 -0.79 8.64 -3.98
CA ALA A 434 -1.19 10.05 -3.94
C ALA A 434 -0.18 10.96 -4.67
N ASP A 435 1.12 10.61 -4.58
CA ASP A 435 2.21 11.27 -5.30
C ASP A 435 2.74 10.39 -6.44
N TYR A 436 3.07 9.13 -6.18
CA TYR A 436 3.64 8.20 -7.16
C TYR A 436 2.55 7.29 -7.70
N ARG A 437 1.95 7.65 -8.83
CA ARG A 437 0.72 7.01 -9.31
C ARG A 437 0.94 5.64 -9.95
N GLY A 438 2.14 5.35 -10.47
CA GLY A 438 2.50 4.11 -11.17
C GLY A 438 2.59 2.86 -10.30
N VAL A 439 2.02 2.88 -9.10
CA VAL A 439 2.11 1.84 -8.07
C VAL A 439 0.83 1.03 -7.93
N VAL A 440 0.89 -0.10 -7.24
CA VAL A 440 -0.25 -1.00 -7.01
C VAL A 440 -0.44 -1.29 -5.53
N SER A 441 -1.55 -1.96 -5.17
CA SER A 441 -1.84 -2.27 -3.76
C SER A 441 -0.93 -3.37 -3.22
N VAL A 442 -0.76 -4.45 -3.98
CA VAL A 442 0.14 -5.57 -3.68
C VAL A 442 0.86 -5.99 -4.95
N LEU A 443 2.20 -6.02 -4.91
CA LEU A 443 3.05 -6.60 -5.94
C LEU A 443 3.84 -7.77 -5.36
N THR A 444 3.68 -8.97 -5.93
CA THR A 444 4.58 -10.10 -5.70
C THR A 444 5.44 -10.31 -6.94
N THR A 445 6.77 -10.19 -6.81
CA THR A 445 7.72 -10.36 -7.92
C THR A 445 8.16 -11.83 -8.02
N TYR A 446 9.43 -12.14 -7.71
CA TYR A 446 10.01 -13.48 -7.71
C TYR A 446 9.94 -14.09 -6.31
N VAL A 447 8.83 -14.78 -6.03
CA VAL A 447 8.48 -15.32 -4.70
C VAL A 447 7.93 -16.73 -4.86
N ALA A 448 8.17 -17.63 -3.91
CA ALA A 448 7.59 -18.96 -3.88
C ALA A 448 6.44 -19.07 -2.87
N GLY A 449 5.25 -19.49 -3.31
CA GLY A 449 4.15 -19.84 -2.40
C GLY A 449 3.44 -18.66 -1.71
N SER A 450 3.47 -17.45 -2.26
CA SER A 450 2.72 -16.34 -1.66
C SER A 450 1.20 -16.52 -1.78
N THR A 451 0.46 -16.07 -0.76
CA THR A 451 -1.01 -16.07 -0.73
C THR A 451 -1.52 -14.68 -0.36
N VAL A 452 -2.10 -13.99 -1.34
CA VAL A 452 -2.81 -12.72 -1.18
C VAL A 452 -4.30 -13.00 -1.23
N ALA A 453 -4.95 -13.02 -0.07
CA ALA A 453 -6.31 -13.52 0.02
C ALA A 453 -7.27 -12.66 0.85
N ARG A 454 -8.52 -12.53 0.39
CA ARG A 454 -9.57 -11.84 1.16
C ARG A 454 -9.20 -10.41 1.52
N ASN A 455 -8.49 -9.69 0.67
CA ASN A 455 -8.24 -8.25 0.87
C ASN A 455 -9.30 -7.43 0.14
N GLU A 456 -9.58 -6.23 0.64
CA GLU A 456 -10.38 -5.21 -0.03
C GLU A 456 -9.42 -4.13 -0.56
N VAL A 457 -9.44 -3.88 -1.86
CA VAL A 457 -8.56 -2.92 -2.55
C VAL A 457 -9.41 -1.89 -3.28
N TYR A 458 -9.18 -0.60 -3.02
CA TYR A 458 -9.94 0.44 -3.71
C TYR A 458 -9.28 1.81 -3.79
N ASN A 459 -9.84 2.69 -4.62
CA ASN A 459 -9.34 4.05 -4.87
C ASN A 459 -7.87 4.04 -5.30
N MET A 460 -7.53 3.22 -6.29
CA MET A 460 -6.17 3.12 -6.82
C MET A 460 -6.03 3.94 -8.13
N PRO A 461 -4.95 4.73 -8.29
CA PRO A 461 -4.71 5.47 -9.53
C PRO A 461 -4.42 4.54 -10.71
N TYR A 462 -3.77 3.40 -10.46
CA TYR A 462 -3.35 2.41 -11.45
C TYR A 462 -3.97 1.03 -11.15
N SER A 463 -3.26 -0.07 -11.43
CA SER A 463 -3.75 -1.43 -11.27
C SER A 463 -4.07 -1.76 -9.81
N GLY A 464 -5.03 -2.65 -9.61
CA GLY A 464 -5.40 -3.13 -8.27
C GLY A 464 -4.27 -3.94 -7.64
N MET A 465 -4.01 -5.13 -8.19
CA MET A 465 -2.96 -6.04 -7.73
C MET A 465 -2.07 -6.51 -8.89
N SER A 466 -0.81 -6.85 -8.60
CA SER A 466 0.14 -7.41 -9.57
C SER A 466 0.86 -8.64 -9.06
N ILE A 467 1.07 -9.61 -9.93
CA ILE A 467 1.75 -10.89 -9.65
C ILE A 467 2.74 -11.24 -10.76
N GLY A 468 3.97 -11.55 -10.39
CA GLY A 468 5.09 -11.79 -11.29
C GLY A 468 5.82 -10.52 -11.75
N TYR A 469 6.96 -10.69 -12.42
CA TYR A 469 7.82 -9.60 -12.89
C TYR A 469 8.75 -10.03 -14.04
N GLY A 470 9.38 -9.06 -14.71
CA GLY A 470 10.50 -9.31 -15.65
C GLY A 470 10.12 -9.67 -17.07
N TRP A 471 8.86 -9.56 -17.47
CA TRP A 471 8.40 -9.63 -18.87
C TRP A 471 8.84 -10.90 -19.63
N GLY A 472 9.04 -12.02 -18.93
CA GLY A 472 9.54 -13.25 -19.53
C GLY A 472 11.04 -13.26 -19.87
N ALA A 473 11.75 -12.15 -19.64
CA ALA A 473 13.17 -12.00 -19.98
C ALA A 473 14.08 -12.83 -19.06
N ASN A 474 13.66 -13.02 -17.82
CA ASN A 474 14.42 -13.74 -16.79
C ASN A 474 14.01 -15.22 -16.67
N ASP A 475 12.98 -15.66 -17.37
CA ASP A 475 12.47 -17.02 -17.29
C ASP A 475 13.35 -18.03 -18.04
N ALA A 476 13.13 -19.32 -17.81
CA ALA A 476 13.88 -20.39 -18.48
C ALA A 476 13.73 -20.31 -20.00
N GLY A 477 14.85 -20.12 -20.70
CA GLY A 477 14.89 -19.90 -22.14
C GLY A 477 14.59 -18.47 -22.56
N GLY A 478 14.28 -17.57 -21.63
CA GLY A 478 14.02 -16.14 -21.84
C GLY A 478 12.95 -15.83 -22.90
N SER A 479 12.94 -14.58 -23.33
CA SER A 479 12.10 -14.06 -24.41
C SER A 479 12.93 -13.67 -25.65
N ASN A 480 12.46 -14.08 -26.83
CA ASN A 480 13.07 -13.71 -28.11
C ASN A 480 12.91 -12.21 -28.42
N HIS A 481 11.87 -11.58 -27.87
CA HIS A 481 11.69 -10.13 -27.97
C HIS A 481 12.87 -9.38 -27.34
N TYR A 482 13.26 -9.79 -26.14
CA TYR A 482 14.40 -9.22 -25.43
C TYR A 482 15.75 -9.65 -26.02
N ALA A 483 15.82 -10.80 -26.71
CA ALA A 483 16.98 -11.15 -27.54
C ALA A 483 17.17 -10.14 -28.67
N ASN A 484 16.09 -9.81 -29.39
CA ASN A 484 16.13 -8.85 -30.49
C ASN A 484 16.43 -7.41 -30.02
N ARG A 485 16.00 -7.06 -28.80
CA ARG A 485 16.38 -5.79 -28.16
C ARG A 485 17.85 -5.76 -27.72
N GLY A 486 18.50 -6.92 -27.56
CA GLY A 486 19.91 -7.04 -27.18
C GLY A 486 20.14 -7.14 -25.66
N LEU A 487 19.11 -7.45 -24.87
CA LEU A 487 19.23 -7.58 -23.41
C LEU A 487 20.26 -8.63 -22.98
N TYR A 488 20.34 -9.76 -23.69
CA TYR A 488 21.26 -10.84 -23.32
C TYR A 488 22.74 -10.53 -23.61
N ASN A 489 23.06 -9.33 -24.09
CA ASN A 489 24.43 -8.83 -24.09
C ASN A 489 24.85 -8.33 -22.69
N TYR A 490 23.89 -8.06 -21.81
CA TYR A 490 24.09 -7.44 -20.50
C TYR A 490 23.65 -8.33 -19.33
N GLN A 491 22.90 -9.40 -19.60
CA GLN A 491 22.56 -10.43 -18.61
C GLN A 491 22.53 -11.83 -19.26
N PRO A 492 22.68 -12.90 -18.48
CA PRO A 492 22.53 -14.26 -19.00
C PRO A 492 21.13 -14.51 -19.56
N ARG A 493 21.04 -15.30 -20.62
CA ARG A 493 19.80 -15.97 -21.00
C ARG A 493 19.68 -17.24 -20.16
N TYR A 494 18.96 -17.14 -19.06
CA TYR A 494 18.84 -18.24 -18.10
C TYR A 494 18.20 -19.49 -18.72
N THR A 495 18.70 -20.66 -18.36
CA THR A 495 18.14 -21.96 -18.74
C THR A 495 17.34 -22.61 -17.60
N THR A 496 17.52 -22.10 -16.38
CA THR A 496 16.82 -22.51 -15.17
C THR A 496 15.56 -21.66 -14.94
N PRO A 497 14.55 -22.18 -14.22
CA PRO A 497 13.41 -21.38 -13.80
C PRO A 497 13.79 -20.27 -12.83
N THR A 498 12.98 -19.21 -12.79
CA THR A 498 13.02 -18.23 -11.70
C THR A 498 12.48 -18.84 -10.40
N THR A 499 12.61 -18.12 -9.28
CA THR A 499 12.03 -18.51 -7.99
C THR A 499 10.51 -18.33 -7.92
N ALA A 500 9.86 -17.73 -8.92
CA ALA A 500 8.42 -17.48 -8.92
C ALA A 500 7.64 -18.79 -9.11
N SER A 501 6.92 -19.23 -8.09
CA SER A 501 6.02 -20.39 -8.18
C SER A 501 4.90 -20.36 -7.15
N ASP A 502 3.80 -21.06 -7.44
CA ASP A 502 2.70 -21.34 -6.50
C ASP A 502 2.10 -20.10 -5.82
N ASN A 503 2.16 -18.95 -6.50
CA ASN A 503 1.64 -17.68 -5.98
C ASN A 503 0.14 -17.54 -6.24
N ARG A 504 -0.60 -17.00 -5.26
CA ARG A 504 -2.07 -17.07 -5.25
C ARG A 504 -2.70 -15.73 -4.92
N LEU A 505 -3.59 -15.25 -5.78
CA LEU A 505 -4.53 -14.15 -5.53
C LEU A 505 -5.95 -14.73 -5.39
N ILE A 506 -6.46 -14.85 -4.15
CA ILE A 506 -7.69 -15.61 -3.89
C ILE A 506 -8.72 -14.80 -3.11
N GLY A 507 -9.95 -14.72 -3.61
CA GLY A 507 -11.05 -14.17 -2.81
C GLY A 507 -10.91 -12.68 -2.49
N ASN A 508 -10.16 -11.92 -3.28
CA ASN A 508 -10.00 -10.48 -3.06
C ASN A 508 -11.18 -9.71 -3.66
N TYR A 509 -11.59 -8.63 -3.00
CA TYR A 509 -12.55 -7.67 -3.52
C TYR A 509 -11.78 -6.42 -3.96
N ILE A 510 -11.78 -6.14 -5.26
CA ILE A 510 -10.95 -5.09 -5.86
C ILE A 510 -11.88 -4.18 -6.66
N HIS A 511 -11.93 -2.90 -6.30
CA HIS A 511 -12.85 -1.97 -6.96
C HIS A 511 -12.34 -0.54 -7.06
N ASP A 512 -12.86 0.25 -7.99
CA ASP A 512 -12.45 1.66 -8.16
C ASP A 512 -10.93 1.81 -8.35
N VAL A 513 -10.41 1.00 -9.29
CA VAL A 513 -9.00 1.01 -9.71
C VAL A 513 -8.89 1.62 -11.10
N MET A 514 -7.67 1.87 -11.56
CA MET A 514 -7.39 2.52 -12.86
C MET A 514 -8.02 3.92 -12.96
N GLN A 515 -8.05 4.66 -11.84
CA GLN A 515 -8.73 5.95 -11.76
C GLN A 515 -7.98 7.08 -12.47
N GLN A 516 -6.66 6.96 -12.63
CA GLN A 516 -5.81 8.03 -13.16
C GLN A 516 -4.83 7.55 -14.25
N MET A 517 -4.53 6.26 -14.33
CA MET A 517 -3.51 5.68 -15.23
C MET A 517 -4.10 4.70 -16.25
N ASN A 518 -3.29 4.29 -17.23
CA ASN A 518 -3.64 3.38 -18.32
C ASN A 518 -2.79 2.11 -18.26
N ASP A 519 -3.02 1.18 -19.19
CA ASP A 519 -2.16 0.00 -19.42
C ASP A 519 -2.09 -0.93 -18.19
N GLY A 520 -3.23 -1.13 -17.56
CA GLY A 520 -3.36 -1.88 -16.32
C GLY A 520 -4.77 -2.45 -16.17
N GLY A 521 -5.03 -3.09 -15.04
CA GLY A 521 -6.33 -3.69 -14.78
C GLY A 521 -6.59 -3.96 -13.31
N CYS A 522 -7.69 -4.67 -13.04
CA CYS A 522 -7.98 -5.15 -11.70
C CYS A 522 -6.84 -6.04 -11.18
N ILE A 523 -6.42 -7.00 -11.99
CA ILE A 523 -5.29 -7.90 -11.72
C ILE A 523 -4.37 -7.92 -12.93
N TYR A 524 -3.10 -7.64 -12.70
CA TYR A 524 -2.05 -7.59 -13.72
C TYR A 524 -1.01 -8.68 -13.48
N THR A 525 -0.48 -9.29 -14.55
CA THR A 525 0.44 -10.43 -14.45
C THR A 525 1.65 -10.29 -15.37
N LEU A 526 2.82 -10.77 -14.93
CA LEU A 526 4.07 -10.84 -15.73
C LEU A 526 4.79 -12.18 -15.52
N GLY A 527 5.56 -12.59 -16.53
CA GLY A 527 6.53 -13.69 -16.41
C GLY A 527 5.92 -15.06 -16.05
N TRP A 528 6.79 -16.06 -15.90
CA TRP A 528 6.36 -17.42 -15.55
C TRP A 528 6.04 -17.52 -14.07
N ASN A 529 4.95 -18.19 -13.76
CA ASN A 529 4.59 -18.50 -12.38
C ASN A 529 3.90 -19.88 -12.33
N PRO A 530 4.68 -20.99 -12.39
CA PRO A 530 4.12 -22.33 -12.34
C PRO A 530 3.27 -22.54 -11.08
N GLY A 531 2.05 -23.04 -11.26
CA GLY A 531 1.13 -23.26 -10.14
C GLY A 531 0.34 -22.02 -9.70
N ALA A 532 0.53 -20.87 -10.34
CA ALA A 532 -0.14 -19.63 -9.95
C ALA A 532 -1.66 -19.69 -10.09
N GLN A 533 -2.35 -19.07 -9.12
CA GLN A 533 -3.82 -19.05 -9.06
C GLN A 533 -4.34 -17.63 -8.91
N ILE A 534 -5.34 -17.30 -9.71
CA ILE A 534 -6.16 -16.09 -9.60
C ILE A 534 -7.60 -16.60 -9.50
N SER A 535 -8.13 -16.74 -8.29
CA SER A 535 -9.42 -17.41 -8.12
C SER A 535 -10.36 -16.74 -7.16
N ARG A 536 -11.66 -16.81 -7.46
CA ARG A 536 -12.73 -16.30 -6.59
C ARG A 536 -12.59 -14.80 -6.26
N ASN A 537 -11.87 -14.03 -7.06
CA ASN A 537 -11.77 -12.59 -6.88
C ASN A 537 -13.02 -11.91 -7.44
N HIS A 538 -13.43 -10.80 -6.83
CA HIS A 538 -14.48 -9.92 -7.34
C HIS A 538 -13.85 -8.59 -7.73
N CYS A 539 -13.76 -8.35 -9.03
CA CYS A 539 -13.30 -7.12 -9.65
C CYS A 539 -14.50 -6.26 -10.04
N LEU A 540 -14.55 -5.02 -9.58
CA LEU A 540 -15.68 -4.12 -9.81
C LEU A 540 -15.21 -2.71 -10.19
N ARG A 541 -15.59 -2.20 -11.37
CA ARG A 541 -15.24 -0.84 -11.84
C ARG A 541 -13.73 -0.62 -12.02
N THR A 542 -13.27 -0.82 -13.25
CA THR A 542 -11.88 -0.55 -13.69
C THR A 542 -11.79 0.67 -14.59
N ASN A 543 -12.76 1.58 -14.54
CA ASN A 543 -12.82 2.79 -15.38
C ASN A 543 -12.65 2.51 -16.89
N GLY A 544 -13.20 1.38 -17.36
CA GLY A 544 -13.10 0.95 -18.77
C GLY A 544 -11.81 0.21 -19.14
N TYR A 545 -10.88 -0.01 -18.21
CA TYR A 545 -9.68 -0.84 -18.39
C TYR A 545 -9.94 -2.31 -18.03
N PHE A 546 -8.87 -3.09 -17.92
CA PHE A 546 -8.96 -4.55 -17.95
C PHE A 546 -9.39 -5.19 -16.63
N GLY A 547 -10.05 -6.35 -16.72
CA GLY A 547 -10.29 -7.22 -15.56
C GLY A 547 -9.01 -7.93 -15.16
N VAL A 548 -8.71 -9.08 -15.78
CA VAL A 548 -7.40 -9.72 -15.70
C VAL A 548 -6.56 -9.38 -16.93
N TYR A 549 -5.32 -8.93 -16.70
CA TYR A 549 -4.38 -8.54 -17.74
C TYR A 549 -3.14 -9.44 -17.72
N PHE A 550 -3.03 -10.31 -18.73
CA PHE A 550 -1.87 -11.16 -19.00
C PHE A 550 -0.83 -10.45 -19.84
N ASP A 551 0.09 -9.73 -19.19
CA ASP A 551 1.15 -8.99 -19.88
C ASP A 551 2.41 -9.84 -20.11
N GLU A 552 3.41 -9.29 -20.81
CA GLU A 552 4.56 -9.99 -21.41
C GLU A 552 5.16 -11.08 -20.50
N GLY A 553 5.43 -12.24 -21.09
CA GLY A 553 5.98 -13.41 -20.39
C GLY A 553 4.99 -14.18 -19.52
N SER A 554 3.78 -13.68 -19.28
CA SER A 554 2.79 -14.38 -18.45
C SER A 554 2.56 -15.82 -18.89
N LYS A 555 2.84 -16.79 -18.00
CA LYS A 555 2.69 -18.22 -18.30
C LYS A 555 2.31 -19.04 -17.06
N TYR A 556 1.49 -20.07 -17.27
CA TYR A 556 1.04 -21.04 -16.24
C TYR A 556 0.06 -20.51 -15.18
N TYR A 557 -0.56 -19.34 -15.42
CA TYR A 557 -1.60 -18.80 -14.57
C TYR A 557 -2.94 -19.54 -14.73
N LYS A 558 -3.60 -19.81 -13.60
CA LYS A 558 -4.97 -20.32 -13.55
C LYS A 558 -5.92 -19.23 -13.05
N ALA A 559 -6.70 -18.63 -13.94
CA ALA A 559 -7.74 -17.66 -13.62
C ALA A 559 -9.12 -18.35 -13.58
N THR A 560 -9.62 -18.69 -12.39
CA THR A 560 -10.85 -19.48 -12.26
C THR A 560 -11.87 -18.92 -11.27
N ASN A 561 -13.16 -19.02 -11.61
CA ASN A 561 -14.25 -18.63 -10.71
C ASN A 561 -14.18 -17.15 -10.26
N ASN A 562 -13.67 -16.23 -11.08
CA ASN A 562 -13.64 -14.81 -10.75
C ASN A 562 -14.89 -14.09 -11.29
N VAL A 563 -15.26 -12.98 -10.65
CA VAL A 563 -16.34 -12.10 -11.10
C VAL A 563 -15.75 -10.77 -11.54
N PHE A 564 -16.01 -10.37 -12.79
CA PHE A 564 -15.58 -9.10 -13.39
C PHE A 564 -16.80 -8.25 -13.75
N SER A 565 -17.13 -7.31 -12.89
CA SER A 565 -18.31 -6.46 -13.03
C SER A 565 -17.91 -5.03 -13.41
N ASN A 566 -18.55 -4.47 -14.43
CA ASN A 566 -18.27 -3.12 -14.94
C ASN A 566 -16.78 -2.88 -15.25
N THR A 567 -16.16 -3.85 -15.93
CA THR A 567 -14.81 -3.73 -16.48
C THR A 567 -14.88 -3.44 -17.98
N GLY A 568 -13.78 -2.96 -18.57
CA GLY A 568 -13.59 -2.92 -20.03
C GLY A 568 -13.47 -4.32 -20.60
N THR A 569 -12.31 -4.71 -21.11
CA THR A 569 -12.06 -6.11 -21.49
C THR A 569 -11.87 -6.95 -20.22
N TRP A 570 -12.72 -7.93 -19.97
CA TRP A 570 -12.71 -8.68 -18.70
C TRP A 570 -11.46 -9.55 -18.55
N ALA A 571 -10.95 -10.10 -19.67
CA ALA A 571 -9.67 -10.78 -19.73
C ALA A 571 -8.93 -10.35 -20.99
N THR A 572 -7.71 -9.86 -20.85
CA THR A 572 -6.88 -9.50 -22.00
C THR A 572 -5.48 -10.05 -21.85
N ALA A 573 -4.82 -10.25 -22.99
CA ALA A 573 -3.42 -10.65 -23.05
C ALA A 573 -2.64 -9.78 -24.03
N ASN A 574 -1.45 -9.35 -23.62
CA ASN A 574 -0.50 -8.59 -24.41
C ASN A 574 0.50 -9.54 -25.10
N TYR A 575 0.06 -10.30 -26.11
CA TYR A 575 0.95 -11.22 -26.83
C TYR A 575 1.47 -10.56 -28.12
N TRP A 576 2.67 -9.97 -28.09
CA TRP A 576 3.31 -9.50 -29.33
C TRP A 576 4.25 -10.57 -29.90
N GLY A 577 4.07 -10.92 -31.18
CA GLY A 577 4.99 -11.82 -31.89
C GLY A 577 5.15 -13.22 -31.28
N GLY A 578 6.37 -13.76 -31.30
CA GLY A 578 6.72 -15.11 -30.83
C GLY A 578 7.01 -15.24 -29.34
N GLU A 579 6.42 -14.40 -28.49
CA GLU A 579 6.65 -14.40 -27.05
C GLU A 579 6.27 -15.73 -26.37
N ASN A 580 7.05 -16.12 -25.36
CA ASN A 580 6.92 -17.40 -24.68
C ASN A 580 5.89 -17.32 -23.53
N MET A 581 4.65 -17.07 -23.90
CA MET A 581 3.48 -16.83 -23.03
C MET A 581 2.40 -17.89 -23.25
N GLY A 582 1.40 -17.95 -22.36
CA GLY A 582 0.24 -18.84 -22.50
C GLY A 582 0.20 -19.95 -21.47
N ASN A 583 -0.27 -21.14 -21.86
CA ASN A 583 -0.61 -22.23 -20.94
C ASN A 583 -1.52 -21.75 -19.78
N TRP A 584 -2.40 -20.80 -20.06
CA TRP A 584 -3.33 -20.29 -19.07
C TRP A 584 -4.53 -21.21 -18.96
N THR A 585 -5.03 -21.40 -17.74
CA THR A 585 -6.34 -22.00 -17.52
C THR A 585 -7.29 -20.88 -17.14
N VAL A 586 -8.15 -20.44 -18.06
CA VAL A 586 -9.11 -19.36 -17.83
C VAL A 586 -10.51 -19.95 -17.89
N THR A 587 -11.02 -20.42 -16.75
CA THR A 587 -12.28 -21.17 -16.71
C THR A 587 -13.27 -20.69 -15.67
N ASP A 588 -14.55 -20.87 -15.97
CA ASP A 588 -15.66 -20.67 -15.01
C ASP A 588 -15.72 -19.25 -14.43
N ASN A 589 -15.26 -18.24 -15.16
CA ASN A 589 -15.34 -16.84 -14.75
C ASN A 589 -16.66 -16.20 -15.21
N TRP A 590 -17.12 -15.19 -14.49
CA TRP A 590 -18.32 -14.42 -14.83
C TRP A 590 -17.99 -12.97 -15.10
N SER A 591 -18.54 -12.39 -16.16
CA SER A 591 -18.25 -11.00 -16.54
C SER A 591 -19.49 -10.27 -17.04
N THR A 592 -19.58 -8.95 -16.85
CA THR A 592 -20.69 -8.15 -17.43
C THR A 592 -20.57 -7.92 -18.94
N ASN A 593 -19.47 -8.35 -19.56
CA ASN A 593 -19.24 -8.24 -21.00
C ASN A 593 -18.46 -9.44 -21.55
N GLY A 594 -18.56 -9.71 -22.85
CA GLY A 594 -17.85 -10.80 -23.51
C GLY A 594 -16.50 -10.41 -24.12
N SER A 595 -15.97 -9.21 -23.85
CA SER A 595 -14.75 -8.72 -24.49
C SER A 595 -13.53 -9.45 -23.92
N THR A 596 -12.86 -10.22 -24.77
CA THR A 596 -11.59 -10.90 -24.48
C THR A 596 -10.84 -11.21 -25.78
N ASN A 597 -9.51 -11.20 -25.70
CA ASN A 597 -8.64 -11.74 -26.75
C ASN A 597 -7.95 -13.06 -26.31
N VAL A 598 -8.29 -13.59 -25.14
CA VAL A 598 -7.78 -14.86 -24.62
C VAL A 598 -8.61 -16.00 -25.18
N THR A 599 -8.00 -16.83 -26.04
CA THR A 599 -8.72 -17.83 -26.84
C THR A 599 -8.33 -19.26 -26.42
N ASN A 600 -9.29 -20.19 -26.46
CA ASN A 600 -9.03 -21.61 -26.19
C ASN A 600 -8.10 -22.23 -27.25
N GLY A 601 -7.14 -23.05 -26.82
CA GLY A 601 -6.16 -23.72 -27.68
C GLY A 601 -4.99 -22.83 -28.13
N ASP A 602 -5.17 -21.51 -28.16
CA ASP A 602 -4.09 -20.58 -28.46
C ASP A 602 -2.98 -20.68 -27.41
N ARG A 603 -1.72 -20.84 -27.83
CA ARG A 603 -0.54 -20.95 -26.94
C ARG A 603 -0.71 -21.95 -25.79
N GLY A 604 -1.45 -23.04 -26.00
CA GLY A 604 -1.71 -24.06 -24.98
C GLY A 604 -2.72 -23.63 -23.89
N ASN A 605 -3.45 -22.53 -24.11
CA ASN A 605 -4.48 -22.06 -23.20
C ASN A 605 -5.68 -23.01 -23.18
N VAL A 606 -6.26 -23.17 -22.00
CA VAL A 606 -7.54 -23.84 -21.78
C VAL A 606 -8.55 -22.78 -21.35
N VAL A 607 -9.52 -22.49 -22.21
CA VAL A 607 -10.54 -21.47 -21.97
C VAL A 607 -11.92 -22.08 -22.16
N SER A 608 -12.70 -22.19 -21.08
CA SER A 608 -14.01 -22.84 -21.07
C SER A 608 -14.87 -22.38 -19.90
N GLY A 609 -16.19 -22.57 -19.95
CA GLY A 609 -17.08 -22.29 -18.81
C GLY A 609 -17.23 -20.80 -18.41
N ASN A 610 -16.57 -19.87 -19.10
CA ASN A 610 -16.73 -18.43 -18.82
C ASN A 610 -18.09 -17.92 -19.32
N VAL A 611 -18.80 -17.16 -18.48
CA VAL A 611 -20.18 -16.73 -18.73
C VAL A 611 -20.28 -15.20 -18.73
N THR A 612 -20.78 -14.64 -19.84
CA THR A 612 -21.19 -13.22 -19.87
C THR A 612 -22.59 -13.08 -19.27
N VAL A 613 -22.69 -12.27 -18.22
CA VAL A 613 -23.92 -12.02 -17.46
C VAL A 613 -24.57 -10.73 -17.95
N THR A 614 -25.84 -10.80 -18.34
CA THR A 614 -26.65 -9.65 -18.76
C THR A 614 -27.67 -9.27 -17.68
N ASN A 615 -28.02 -7.98 -17.62
CA ASN A 615 -29.04 -7.42 -16.70
C ASN A 615 -28.79 -7.70 -15.20
N GLY A 616 -27.57 -8.01 -14.79
CA GLY A 616 -27.23 -8.30 -13.39
C GLY A 616 -27.75 -9.66 -12.88
N ASN A 617 -28.20 -10.56 -13.76
CA ASN A 617 -28.68 -11.90 -13.40
C ASN A 617 -27.51 -12.85 -13.11
N TRP A 618 -26.77 -12.58 -12.05
CA TRP A 618 -25.59 -13.36 -11.66
C TRP A 618 -25.96 -14.81 -11.27
N PRO A 619 -25.30 -15.83 -11.83
CA PRO A 619 -25.45 -17.23 -11.38
C PRO A 619 -25.07 -17.40 -9.91
N SER A 620 -25.60 -18.42 -9.23
CA SER A 620 -25.33 -18.67 -7.80
C SER A 620 -23.83 -18.73 -7.47
N GLY A 621 -23.02 -19.40 -8.30
CA GLY A 621 -21.57 -19.44 -8.12
C GLY A 621 -20.90 -18.06 -8.16
N ALA A 622 -21.37 -17.15 -9.01
CA ALA A 622 -20.91 -15.77 -9.06
C ALA A 622 -21.36 -14.98 -7.82
N GLN A 623 -22.60 -15.19 -7.36
CA GLN A 623 -23.13 -14.58 -6.14
C GLN A 623 -22.32 -15.00 -4.91
N ASP A 624 -21.97 -16.28 -4.81
CA ASP A 624 -21.13 -16.81 -3.74
C ASP A 624 -19.73 -16.19 -3.75
N VAL A 625 -19.15 -15.99 -4.93
CA VAL A 625 -17.86 -15.30 -5.09
C VAL A 625 -17.97 -13.85 -4.62
N MET A 626 -18.96 -13.10 -5.11
CA MET A 626 -19.17 -11.71 -4.70
C MET A 626 -19.41 -11.57 -3.19
N ALA A 627 -20.13 -12.51 -2.57
CA ALA A 627 -20.44 -12.49 -1.14
C ALA A 627 -19.26 -12.89 -0.23
N SER A 628 -18.31 -13.68 -0.76
CA SER A 628 -17.14 -14.18 0.00
C SER A 628 -15.84 -13.44 -0.30
N ALA A 629 -15.84 -12.55 -1.29
CA ALA A 629 -14.69 -11.73 -1.64
C ALA A 629 -14.46 -10.60 -0.62
N GLY A 630 -13.19 -10.29 -0.36
CA GLY A 630 -12.78 -9.26 0.60
C GLY A 630 -12.64 -9.79 2.04
N PRO A 631 -12.31 -8.90 2.99
CA PRO A 631 -12.04 -9.27 4.38
C PRO A 631 -13.21 -10.00 5.01
N GLN A 632 -12.89 -11.07 5.73
CA GLN A 632 -13.86 -11.82 6.50
C GLN A 632 -13.56 -11.61 7.98
N ASP A 633 -14.59 -11.31 8.77
CA ASP A 633 -14.47 -11.33 10.23
C ASP A 633 -14.36 -12.78 10.68
N THR A 634 -13.13 -13.25 10.84
CA THR A 634 -12.85 -14.56 11.47
C THR A 634 -12.81 -14.47 12.99
N THR A 635 -12.94 -13.27 13.56
CA THR A 635 -13.14 -13.08 14.99
C THR A 635 -14.53 -13.61 15.33
N PRO A 636 -14.67 -14.61 16.23
CA PRO A 636 -15.98 -14.96 16.74
C PRO A 636 -16.66 -13.67 17.21
N PRO A 637 -17.94 -13.42 16.87
CA PRO A 637 -18.68 -12.30 17.42
C PRO A 637 -18.41 -12.22 18.92
N PRO A 638 -18.08 -11.05 19.49
CA PRO A 638 -18.07 -10.95 20.93
C PRO A 638 -19.45 -11.42 21.40
N THR A 639 -19.48 -12.55 22.10
CA THR A 639 -20.69 -13.10 22.71
C THR A 639 -21.15 -12.21 23.88
N THR A 640 -20.33 -11.23 24.24
CA THR A 640 -20.60 -10.15 25.18
C THR A 640 -21.25 -8.97 24.47
N ALA A 641 -22.33 -8.44 25.07
CA ALA A 641 -23.02 -7.26 24.55
C ALA A 641 -22.10 -6.03 24.61
N GLN A 642 -22.04 -5.26 23.51
CA GLN A 642 -21.21 -4.05 23.39
C GLN A 642 -22.02 -2.86 22.89
N GLN A 643 -21.50 -1.66 23.11
CA GLN A 643 -22.08 -0.44 22.55
C GLN A 643 -21.64 -0.24 21.09
N ILE A 644 -22.55 0.22 20.25
CA ILE A 644 -22.24 0.66 18.88
C ILE A 644 -22.13 2.18 18.91
N VAL A 645 -20.94 2.72 18.64
CA VAL A 645 -20.64 4.15 18.74
C VAL A 645 -20.46 4.76 17.35
N GLY A 646 -21.17 5.84 17.06
CA GLY A 646 -21.00 6.58 15.82
C GLY A 646 -19.67 7.34 15.81
N VAL A 647 -18.78 7.02 14.88
CA VAL A 647 -17.41 7.57 14.80
C VAL A 647 -17.39 9.10 14.78
N GLN A 648 -18.31 9.72 14.03
CA GLN A 648 -18.35 11.19 13.90
C GLN A 648 -18.90 11.90 15.14
N SER A 649 -19.87 11.29 15.83
CA SER A 649 -20.60 11.94 16.93
C SER A 649 -20.13 11.53 18.32
N GLY A 650 -19.40 10.41 18.45
CA GLY A 650 -19.07 9.79 19.73
C GLY A 650 -20.29 9.25 20.50
N ARG A 651 -21.47 9.20 19.87
CA ARG A 651 -22.74 8.80 20.50
C ARG A 651 -23.12 7.36 20.18
N CYS A 652 -23.85 6.74 21.11
CA CYS A 652 -24.24 5.35 21.05
C CYS A 652 -25.59 5.15 20.34
N LEU A 653 -25.65 4.11 19.50
CA LEU A 653 -26.89 3.61 18.92
C LEU A 653 -27.81 3.08 20.03
N THR A 654 -28.94 3.75 20.20
CA THR A 654 -29.87 3.57 21.31
C THR A 654 -31.24 3.20 20.78
N VAL A 655 -31.90 2.22 21.40
CA VAL A 655 -33.35 1.99 21.22
C VAL A 655 -34.12 2.52 22.43
N PRO A 656 -35.08 3.42 22.23
CA PRO A 656 -35.88 3.98 23.33
C PRO A 656 -37.00 3.05 23.81
N GLY A 657 -37.24 1.92 23.13
CA GLY A 657 -38.30 0.97 23.45
C GLY A 657 -38.12 -0.37 22.73
N THR A 658 -38.91 -1.37 23.13
CA THR A 658 -38.79 -2.77 22.69
C THR A 658 -40.01 -3.23 21.88
N VAL A 659 -40.52 -2.40 20.96
CA VAL A 659 -41.67 -2.71 20.10
C VAL A 659 -41.23 -2.72 18.63
N ASN A 660 -41.77 -3.63 17.83
CA ASN A 660 -41.52 -3.65 16.38
C ASN A 660 -41.84 -2.30 15.73
N GLY A 661 -40.94 -1.80 14.90
CA GLY A 661 -41.05 -0.49 14.27
C GLY A 661 -40.45 0.65 15.08
N THR A 662 -39.93 0.39 16.29
CA THR A 662 -39.26 1.43 17.09
C THR A 662 -38.02 1.94 16.36
N PRO A 663 -37.91 3.24 16.05
CA PRO A 663 -36.71 3.79 15.42
C PRO A 663 -35.54 3.84 16.38
N THR A 664 -34.34 3.57 15.88
CA THR A 664 -33.11 3.79 16.65
C THR A 664 -32.74 5.27 16.70
N GLN A 665 -31.94 5.64 17.70
CA GLN A 665 -31.51 7.02 17.95
C GLN A 665 -30.02 7.05 18.31
N LEU A 666 -29.36 8.19 18.12
CA LEU A 666 -28.02 8.43 18.65
C LEU A 666 -28.15 9.25 19.94
N GLN A 667 -27.66 8.70 21.06
CA GLN A 667 -27.65 9.36 22.36
C GLN A 667 -26.28 9.21 23.03
N ASP A 668 -26.02 9.98 24.07
CA ASP A 668 -24.77 9.87 24.82
C ASP A 668 -24.61 8.44 25.40
N CYS A 669 -23.38 7.95 25.40
CA CYS A 669 -23.06 6.59 25.79
C CYS A 669 -23.15 6.43 27.31
N THR A 670 -24.19 5.73 27.79
CA THR A 670 -24.47 5.50 29.21
C THR A 670 -24.28 4.05 29.65
N GLY A 671 -24.15 3.12 28.69
CA GLY A 671 -24.07 1.68 28.96
C GLY A 671 -25.41 1.04 29.31
N ALA A 672 -26.53 1.76 29.12
CA ALA A 672 -27.87 1.24 29.36
C ALA A 672 -28.20 0.04 28.47
N ALA A 673 -29.12 -0.83 28.92
CA ALA A 673 -29.51 -2.04 28.19
C ALA A 673 -29.98 -1.77 26.73
N GLY A 674 -30.65 -0.63 26.50
CA GLY A 674 -31.05 -0.19 25.16
C GLY A 674 -29.90 0.32 24.26
N GLN A 675 -28.67 0.35 24.77
CA GLN A 675 -27.44 0.69 24.04
C GLN A 675 -26.49 -0.50 23.91
N THR A 676 -26.82 -1.64 24.51
CA THR A 676 -25.97 -2.84 24.50
C THR A 676 -26.48 -3.83 23.47
N TRP A 677 -25.66 -4.10 22.46
CA TRP A 677 -25.98 -4.94 21.31
C TRP A 677 -25.12 -6.20 21.32
N THR A 678 -25.74 -7.35 21.10
CA THR A 678 -25.08 -8.63 20.90
C THR A 678 -25.16 -9.01 19.43
N TYR A 679 -24.01 -9.18 18.79
CA TYR A 679 -23.90 -9.67 17.43
C TYR A 679 -23.95 -11.20 17.43
N THR A 680 -24.86 -11.79 16.65
CA THR A 680 -25.08 -13.24 16.63
C THR A 680 -24.33 -13.92 15.49
N THR A 681 -24.18 -15.25 15.57
CA THR A 681 -23.64 -16.06 14.47
C THR A 681 -24.49 -15.99 13.20
N GLY A 682 -25.76 -15.60 13.31
CA GLY A 682 -26.64 -15.29 12.17
C GLY A 682 -26.45 -13.89 11.58
N LYS A 683 -25.38 -13.18 11.94
CA LYS A 683 -25.07 -11.79 11.54
C LYS A 683 -26.09 -10.75 11.99
N GLN A 684 -26.87 -11.03 13.03
CA GLN A 684 -27.89 -10.12 13.53
C GLN A 684 -27.38 -9.32 14.72
N LEU A 685 -27.83 -8.08 14.87
CA LEU A 685 -27.59 -7.27 16.06
C LEU A 685 -28.83 -7.30 16.95
N THR A 686 -28.74 -8.01 18.07
CA THR A 686 -29.82 -8.13 19.06
C THR A 686 -29.60 -7.18 20.22
N VAL A 687 -30.67 -6.62 20.79
CA VAL A 687 -30.58 -5.72 21.95
C VAL A 687 -31.11 -6.39 23.22
N GLN A 688 -30.57 -6.03 24.38
CA GLN A 688 -31.09 -6.49 25.67
C GLN A 688 -32.41 -5.77 26.00
N GLY A 689 -33.44 -6.51 26.40
CA GLY A 689 -34.73 -5.93 26.83
C GLY A 689 -34.71 -5.53 28.31
N GLY A 690 -35.25 -4.36 28.67
CA GLY A 690 -35.59 -4.03 30.07
C GLY A 690 -36.94 -4.63 30.46
N LYS A 691 -37.28 -5.02 31.69
CA LYS A 691 -36.78 -4.69 33.05
C LYS A 691 -36.91 -5.95 33.93
N CYS A 692 -35.98 -6.17 34.85
CA CYS A 692 -35.91 -7.22 35.91
C CYS A 692 -35.28 -8.59 35.59
N ILE A 693 -34.72 -8.84 34.40
CA ILE A 693 -33.80 -9.98 34.20
C ILE A 693 -32.59 -9.52 33.39
N THR A 694 -31.45 -9.36 34.03
CA THR A 694 -30.16 -9.18 33.35
C THR A 694 -29.79 -10.49 32.64
N GLY A 695 -29.67 -10.48 31.31
CA GLY A 695 -29.16 -11.63 30.54
C GLY A 695 -30.12 -12.29 29.54
N VAL A 696 -31.32 -11.77 29.30
CA VAL A 696 -32.23 -12.28 28.25
C VAL A 696 -32.28 -11.32 27.06
N GLN A 697 -31.90 -11.81 25.86
CA GLN A 697 -32.03 -11.06 24.61
C GLN A 697 -33.52 -10.76 24.33
N SER A 698 -33.83 -9.54 23.85
CA SER A 698 -35.22 -9.11 23.62
C SER A 698 -35.99 -9.89 22.54
N GLY A 699 -35.31 -10.76 21.77
CA GLY A 699 -35.86 -11.40 20.58
C GLY A 699 -36.03 -10.43 19.39
N LEU A 700 -35.51 -9.21 19.52
CA LEU A 700 -35.57 -8.17 18.51
C LEU A 700 -34.17 -7.85 17.95
N CYS A 701 -34.15 -7.57 16.66
CA CYS A 701 -32.98 -7.34 15.84
C CYS A 701 -33.01 -5.94 15.23
N LEU A 702 -31.83 -5.36 15.04
CA LEU A 702 -31.65 -4.17 14.23
C LEU A 702 -32.04 -4.49 12.77
N ASP A 703 -32.89 -3.66 12.18
CA ASP A 703 -33.56 -3.95 10.91
C ASP A 703 -33.56 -2.71 10.01
N ALA A 704 -33.15 -2.87 8.75
CA ALA A 704 -33.37 -1.88 7.71
C ALA A 704 -34.82 -1.95 7.25
N ASN A 705 -35.61 -0.93 7.61
CA ASN A 705 -37.07 -0.96 7.50
C ASN A 705 -37.54 -1.38 6.10
N ALA A 706 -38.41 -2.39 6.05
CA ALA A 706 -38.97 -2.99 4.84
C ALA A 706 -37.92 -3.50 3.82
N GLY A 707 -36.69 -3.78 4.25
CA GLY A 707 -35.61 -4.21 3.38
C GLY A 707 -35.06 -3.11 2.46
N GLY A 708 -35.25 -1.83 2.82
CA GLY A 708 -34.75 -0.71 2.03
C GLY A 708 -33.22 -0.68 1.93
N THR A 709 -32.71 -0.43 0.73
CA THR A 709 -31.26 -0.32 0.44
C THR A 709 -30.83 1.10 0.02
N ALA A 710 -31.79 2.03 -0.08
CA ALA A 710 -31.53 3.42 -0.49
C ALA A 710 -31.03 4.28 0.68
N ASN A 711 -30.21 5.29 0.38
CA ASN A 711 -29.77 6.28 1.37
C ASN A 711 -30.96 6.91 2.09
N GLY A 712 -30.87 7.06 3.41
CA GLY A 712 -31.95 7.57 4.25
C GLY A 712 -33.00 6.52 4.68
N THR A 713 -32.85 5.26 4.27
CA THR A 713 -33.65 4.16 4.85
C THR A 713 -33.51 4.15 6.36
N ARG A 714 -34.65 4.18 7.07
CA ARG A 714 -34.66 4.19 8.54
C ARG A 714 -34.25 2.84 9.09
N ILE A 715 -33.43 2.87 10.13
CA ILE A 715 -33.09 1.70 10.92
C ILE A 715 -34.01 1.61 12.13
N ILE A 716 -34.64 0.46 12.29
CA ILE A 716 -35.65 0.20 13.32
C ILE A 716 -35.30 -1.06 14.10
N LEU A 717 -36.08 -1.32 15.14
CA LEU A 717 -36.09 -2.57 15.86
C LEU A 717 -37.25 -3.44 15.35
N TRP A 718 -36.98 -4.71 15.04
CA TRP A 718 -37.99 -5.65 14.57
C TRP A 718 -37.74 -7.06 15.08
N SER A 719 -38.76 -7.93 15.10
CA SER A 719 -38.59 -9.32 15.49
C SER A 719 -37.54 -10.01 14.61
N CYS A 720 -36.60 -10.69 15.24
CA CYS A 720 -35.56 -11.41 14.54
C CYS A 720 -36.18 -12.48 13.63
N ASN A 721 -35.93 -12.39 12.33
CA ASN A 721 -36.49 -13.30 11.32
C ASN A 721 -35.42 -13.90 10.38
N GLY A 722 -34.15 -13.52 10.54
CA GLY A 722 -33.03 -14.02 9.74
C GLY A 722 -32.93 -13.42 8.33
N GLY A 723 -33.82 -12.50 7.98
CA GLY A 723 -33.82 -11.80 6.69
C GLY A 723 -32.54 -11.00 6.45
N THR A 724 -32.17 -10.82 5.19
CA THR A 724 -30.95 -10.10 4.80
C THR A 724 -30.94 -8.64 5.29
N ASN A 725 -32.12 -8.04 5.48
CA ASN A 725 -32.30 -6.71 6.05
C ASN A 725 -32.03 -6.61 7.57
N GLN A 726 -31.76 -7.74 8.22
CA GLN A 726 -31.32 -7.84 9.62
C GLN A 726 -29.89 -8.38 9.74
N GLN A 727 -29.23 -8.66 8.62
CA GLN A 727 -27.86 -9.13 8.59
C GLN A 727 -26.92 -7.96 8.37
N TRP A 728 -26.07 -7.71 9.36
CA TRP A 728 -25.14 -6.59 9.39
C TRP A 728 -23.72 -7.11 9.23
N ALA A 729 -22.93 -6.50 8.36
CA ALA A 729 -21.50 -6.78 8.32
C ALA A 729 -20.81 -5.91 9.37
N GLN A 730 -20.05 -6.54 10.27
CA GLN A 730 -18.99 -5.82 10.96
C GLN A 730 -17.95 -5.46 9.89
N ARG A 731 -17.48 -4.22 9.91
CA ARG A 731 -16.51 -3.69 8.96
C ARG A 731 -15.53 -2.86 9.75
#